data_AF-A0A8B9DZZ6-F1
#
_entry.id   AF-A0A8B9DZZ6-F1
#
_cell.length_a   1.000
_cell.length_b   1.000
_cell.length_c   1.000
_cell.angle_alpha   90.00
_cell.angle_beta   90.00
_cell.angle_gamma   90.00
#
_symmetry.space_group_name_H-M   'P 1'
#
loop_
_entity.id
_entity.type
_entity.pdbx_description
1 polymer ?
#
loop_
_entity_poly.entity_id
_entity_poly.type
_entity_poly.pdbx_seq_one_letter_code
_entity_poly.pdbx_strand_id
1 'polypeptide(L)'
;MPPGIYCPMEFWSKGENQNIQVDFLLPTGIYLNLSVSCNASLGTIKQVVWKHAQYEPLYHMLSDPEAYVFTCINQTAEQQELEDEQRRLCDIQPFLPVLRLVAREGDRVKKVINSQISLLIGKGLHEFDSMQDPEVNDFRTKMCQFCEERAAKRQQLSWAAWMEYNFPLQLEPMAKGFGTGLLHTPTKNIFVNVKFQSGGESFTFQIAPDEFPITLMSYAIKKQATVFRHETMESPEDYTLQVNGKYEYLYGNYPLYQFQYIRSCLHRGLTPHLTMVHSSTIIAMRDEQINCIANTPKMSPKPPPLPKKKPNYSSLWSLEQPFYIELVQGSKVNADERMKLVVQAGLFHGNEMLCKMVSSSEVNVCSEPVWKQRLDFDINICDLPRMARLCFALYAVIEKAKKARSTKKKSKKADCPIAWVNVMLFDYKDQLKTGECCLHMWSSFPDEKGELLNPMGTVQCNPNTESAASLVICFPNVASHPVYYPSFEQLLELGRNGEPPRAAPEDPEEKLQLKEILERRSHTELYEHEKDLVWKMRYDIRDQYPQALAKLLIITKWNKHEDVAQMISLLQTWPELPVLNALELLDFSFPDRYVGSFAINSLKKLTDHELFQYLLQLVQVLKYESYLDCELTKFLLDRALSNRKIGHFLFWHLRSEMHVPAVALRFGLILEAYCRGSTHHIKVLMKQGEALNKMKALNDFVKVSSQKATKPQTKEMMHVCMKQETYLEALSHLQSPLNPSIILAEVCVDQCTFMDSKMKPLWIVFNNEETGGGGVGIIFKNGDDLRQDMLTLQMIQLMDVLWKQEGLDLRMTPYGCLSTGDKTGLIEVVMHSDTIANIQLNKSNMVATAAFNKDALLNWLKSKNPGDALEQAIEEFTLSCAGYCVATYVLGIGDRHSDNIMIRETGQLFHIDFGHFLGNFKTKFGINRERVPFILTYDFVHVIQQGKTNNNEKFERFRGYCEKAYMILRRHGLLFLHLFALMKAAGLPELSCSKDIQYLKDSLALGKTDEEALKHFRLKFNEALRESWKTKVNWLAHNVSKDNRQ
;
A
#
# COMPACT_ATOMS: atom_id res chain seq x y z
N MET A 1 8.72 7.73 18.22
CA MET A 1 7.32 8.10 18.54
C MET A 1 7.26 9.62 18.42
N PRO A 2 6.31 10.22 17.68
CA PRO A 2 5.89 11.56 18.08
C PRO A 2 5.31 11.45 19.51
N PRO A 3 5.41 12.50 20.33
CA PRO A 3 4.84 12.49 21.67
C PRO A 3 3.37 12.05 21.58
N GLY A 4 2.98 11.17 22.50
CA GLY A 4 1.62 10.65 22.56
C GLY A 4 0.60 11.77 22.43
N ILE A 5 -0.44 11.53 21.65
CA ILE A 5 -1.61 12.39 21.52
C ILE A 5 -2.36 12.37 22.87
N TYR A 6 -1.78 13.05 23.85
CA TYR A 6 -2.39 13.53 25.08
C TYR A 6 -2.23 15.05 25.11
N CYS A 7 -2.31 15.70 23.95
CA CYS A 7 -2.76 17.08 23.94
C CYS A 7 -4.27 17.05 24.18
N PRO A 8 -4.83 17.84 25.11
CA PRO A 8 -6.27 17.98 25.22
C PRO A 8 -6.74 18.60 23.90
N MET A 9 -7.26 17.77 22.98
CA MET A 9 -8.02 18.25 21.80
C MET A 9 -9.14 19.21 22.22
N GLU A 10 -9.47 19.29 23.51
CA GLU A 10 -10.47 20.15 24.12
C GLU A 10 -10.36 21.64 23.76
N PHE A 11 -9.17 22.21 23.50
CA PHE A 11 -9.04 23.64 23.17
C PHE A 11 -9.68 24.01 21.82
N TRP A 12 -9.47 23.17 20.82
CA TRP A 12 -9.87 23.45 19.43
C TRP A 12 -11.19 22.77 19.03
N SER A 13 -11.74 21.88 19.87
CA SER A 13 -12.89 21.02 19.55
C SER A 13 -14.19 21.33 20.31
N LYS A 14 -14.19 22.27 21.27
CA LYS A 14 -15.41 22.65 22.03
C LYS A 14 -16.20 23.78 21.34
N GLY A 15 -17.15 23.41 20.47
CA GLY A 15 -18.33 24.22 20.11
C GLY A 15 -18.15 25.42 19.17
N GLU A 16 -19.19 25.73 18.39
CA GLU A 16 -19.27 26.93 17.55
C GLU A 16 -19.27 28.21 18.41
N ASN A 17 -18.54 29.23 17.97
CA ASN A 17 -18.46 30.57 18.58
C ASN A 17 -17.69 30.68 19.91
N GLN A 18 -16.74 29.79 20.20
CA GLN A 18 -15.79 30.07 21.28
C GLN A 18 -14.78 31.12 20.84
N ASN A 19 -14.94 32.31 21.41
CA ASN A 19 -13.84 33.23 21.55
C ASN A 19 -12.82 32.61 22.50
N ILE A 20 -11.58 32.50 22.05
CA ILE A 20 -10.46 32.00 22.84
C ILE A 20 -9.48 33.14 23.12
N GLN A 21 -8.85 33.10 24.28
CA GLN A 21 -7.75 34.02 24.59
C GLN A 21 -6.50 33.56 23.85
N VAL A 22 -5.95 34.44 23.03
CA VAL A 22 -4.74 34.20 22.25
C VAL A 22 -3.67 35.19 22.67
N ASP A 23 -2.48 34.67 22.94
CA ASP A 23 -1.29 35.44 23.26
C ASP A 23 -0.60 35.91 21.97
N PHE A 24 -0.41 37.21 21.82
CA PHE A 24 0.29 37.82 20.70
C PHE A 24 1.62 38.40 21.15
N LEU A 25 2.70 37.94 20.51
CA LEU A 25 4.06 38.41 20.78
C LEU A 25 4.49 39.35 19.65
N LEU A 26 4.55 40.65 19.94
CA LEU A 26 4.95 41.69 18.98
C LEU A 26 6.48 41.75 18.83
N PRO A 27 7.01 42.16 17.66
CA PRO A 27 8.45 42.26 17.43
C PRO A 27 9.14 43.32 18.31
N THR A 28 8.38 44.28 18.86
CA THR A 28 8.86 45.26 19.84
C THR A 28 9.08 44.69 21.24
N GLY A 29 8.72 43.41 21.47
CA GLY A 29 8.74 42.76 22.78
C GLY A 29 7.45 42.94 23.59
N ILE A 30 6.47 43.68 23.06
CA ILE A 30 5.16 43.87 23.70
C ILE A 30 4.32 42.58 23.59
N TYR A 31 3.63 42.27 24.69
CA TYR A 31 2.71 41.15 24.82
C TYR A 31 1.27 41.64 24.84
N LEU A 32 0.40 41.02 24.06
CA LEU A 32 -1.03 41.26 24.04
C LEU A 32 -1.78 39.96 24.30
N ASN A 33 -2.83 39.97 25.12
CA ASN A 33 -3.75 38.85 25.28
C ASN A 33 -5.13 39.29 24.77
N LEU A 34 -5.56 38.74 23.63
CA LEU A 34 -6.80 39.16 22.98
C LEU A 34 -7.74 37.97 22.79
N SER A 35 -9.02 38.24 23.02
CA SER A 35 -10.11 37.31 22.77
C SER A 35 -10.48 37.32 21.28
N VAL A 36 -10.21 36.23 20.57
CA VAL A 36 -10.52 36.08 19.14
C VAL A 36 -11.37 34.84 18.87
N SER A 37 -12.22 34.91 17.84
CA SER A 37 -13.01 33.75 17.41
C SER A 37 -12.10 32.67 16.83
N CYS A 38 -12.33 31.41 17.20
CA CYS A 38 -11.62 30.26 16.64
C CYS A 38 -11.79 30.14 15.11
N ASN A 39 -12.90 30.64 14.57
CA ASN A 39 -13.21 30.63 13.14
C ASN A 39 -12.66 31.86 12.38
N ALA A 40 -12.03 32.82 13.06
CA ALA A 40 -11.48 33.99 12.39
C ALA A 40 -10.25 33.61 11.55
N SER A 41 -10.16 34.19 10.34
CA SER A 41 -8.96 34.08 9.52
C SER A 41 -7.80 34.84 10.15
N LEU A 42 -6.56 34.40 9.89
CA LEU A 42 -5.37 35.11 10.37
C LEU A 42 -5.31 36.57 9.90
N GLY A 43 -5.78 36.87 8.68
CA GLY A 43 -5.87 38.25 8.18
C GLY A 43 -6.81 39.11 9.05
N THR A 44 -7.96 38.56 9.44
CA THR A 44 -8.89 39.22 10.37
C THR A 44 -8.26 39.41 11.75
N ILE A 45 -7.61 38.37 12.27
CA ILE A 45 -6.91 38.41 13.55
C ILE A 45 -5.80 39.47 13.52
N LYS A 46 -5.04 39.58 12.44
CA LYS A 46 -3.96 40.55 12.29
C LYS A 46 -4.47 42.00 12.33
N GLN A 47 -5.60 42.28 11.70
CA GLN A 47 -6.26 43.59 11.79
C GLN A 47 -6.67 43.92 13.23
N VAL A 48 -7.21 42.94 13.96
CA VAL A 48 -7.56 43.09 15.38
C VAL A 48 -6.32 43.38 16.21
N VAL A 49 -5.22 42.67 15.97
CA VAL A 49 -3.93 42.88 16.66
C VAL A 49 -3.39 44.29 16.40
N TRP A 50 -3.37 44.75 15.15
CA TRP A 50 -2.88 46.11 14.83
C TRP A 50 -3.73 47.20 15.47
N LYS A 51 -5.06 47.01 15.50
CA LYS A 51 -5.99 47.93 16.14
C LYS A 51 -5.77 48.03 17.65
N HIS A 52 -5.34 46.97 18.32
CA HIS A 52 -5.03 47.02 19.76
C HIS A 52 -3.60 47.51 20.01
N ALA A 53 -2.65 47.11 19.17
CA ALA A 53 -1.25 47.52 19.28
C ALA A 53 -1.05 49.04 19.21
N GLN A 54 -1.94 49.79 18.54
CA GLN A 54 -1.86 51.26 18.48
C GLN A 54 -1.98 51.96 19.84
N TYR A 55 -2.54 51.27 20.83
CA TYR A 55 -2.69 51.78 22.20
C TYR A 55 -1.56 51.33 23.13
N GLU A 56 -0.61 50.53 22.64
CA GLU A 56 0.50 50.00 23.41
C GLU A 56 1.79 50.81 23.22
N PRO A 57 2.74 50.74 24.18
CA PRO A 57 4.06 51.35 24.04
C PRO A 57 4.80 50.84 22.79
N LEU A 58 5.66 51.69 22.23
CA LEU A 58 6.53 51.36 21.09
C LEU A 58 5.79 51.04 19.77
N TYR A 59 4.49 51.33 19.65
CA TYR A 59 3.74 51.11 18.41
C TYR A 59 4.38 51.72 17.15
N HIS A 60 4.91 52.95 17.28
CA HIS A 60 5.58 53.67 16.20
C HIS A 60 6.85 52.98 15.65
N MET A 61 7.34 51.92 16.31
CA MET A 61 8.45 51.08 15.84
C MET A 61 7.97 49.89 14.99
N LEU A 62 6.66 49.63 14.91
CA LEU A 62 6.09 48.63 14.02
C LEU A 62 5.98 49.17 12.61
N SER A 63 6.38 48.36 11.63
CA SER A 63 6.11 48.60 10.21
C SER A 63 4.65 48.30 9.85
N ASP A 64 4.31 48.43 8.57
CA ASP A 64 3.00 48.02 8.06
C ASP A 64 2.67 46.55 8.38
N PRO A 65 1.39 46.20 8.62
CA PRO A 65 0.97 44.82 8.92
C PRO A 65 1.46 43.79 7.90
N GLU A 66 1.55 44.19 6.63
CA GLU A 66 1.98 43.34 5.52
C GLU A 66 3.45 42.94 5.61
N ALA A 67 4.29 43.72 6.31
CA ALA A 67 5.71 43.39 6.51
C ALA A 67 5.93 42.21 7.47
N TYR A 68 4.88 41.79 8.18
CA TYR A 68 4.94 40.74 9.20
C TYR A 68 4.10 39.52 8.83
N VAL A 69 4.53 38.37 9.35
CA VAL A 69 3.81 37.10 9.28
C VAL A 69 3.64 36.55 10.70
N PHE A 70 2.54 35.84 10.96
CA PHE A 70 2.38 35.12 12.22
C PHE A 70 3.24 33.86 12.22
N THR A 71 3.79 33.53 13.38
CA THR A 71 4.44 32.26 13.66
C THR A 71 3.79 31.61 14.87
N CYS A 72 3.68 30.29 14.85
CA CYS A 72 3.22 29.51 15.99
C CYS A 72 4.06 28.25 16.15
N ILE A 73 3.91 27.56 17.29
CA ILE A 73 4.34 26.17 17.42
C ILE A 73 3.15 25.30 17.00
N ASN A 74 3.32 24.43 16.02
CA ASN A 74 2.26 23.53 15.55
C ASN A 74 2.20 22.23 16.37
N GLN A 75 1.25 21.34 16.05
CA GLN A 75 1.10 20.04 16.74
C GLN A 75 2.29 19.08 16.54
N THR A 76 3.18 19.33 15.57
CA THR A 76 4.43 18.57 15.38
C THR A 76 5.62 19.19 16.11
N ALA A 77 5.36 20.10 17.07
CA ALA A 77 6.37 20.84 17.83
C ALA A 77 7.35 21.67 16.95
N GLU A 78 6.93 22.04 15.74
CA GLU A 78 7.71 22.89 14.83
C GLU A 78 7.23 24.35 14.90
N GLN A 79 8.18 25.27 14.79
CA GLN A 79 7.84 26.65 14.48
C GLN A 79 7.36 26.74 13.03
N GLN A 80 6.12 27.18 12.84
CA GLN A 80 5.48 27.34 11.55
C GLN A 80 5.26 28.82 11.25
N GLU A 81 5.76 29.30 10.10
CA GLU A 81 5.38 30.59 9.51
C GLU A 81 4.05 30.44 8.76
N LEU A 82 3.06 31.23 9.18
CA LEU A 82 1.67 31.16 8.70
C LEU A 82 1.45 32.14 7.56
N GLU A 83 2.00 31.78 6.40
CA GLU A 83 2.00 32.59 5.18
C GLU A 83 0.60 32.76 4.56
N ASP A 84 -0.22 31.72 4.60
CA ASP A 84 -1.61 31.77 4.14
C ASP A 84 -2.52 32.36 5.22
N GLU A 85 -2.75 33.66 5.11
CA GLU A 85 -3.55 34.42 6.08
C GLU A 85 -5.07 34.21 5.93
N GLN A 86 -5.51 33.44 4.92
CA GLN A 86 -6.93 33.05 4.79
C GLN A 86 -7.30 31.89 5.71
N ARG A 87 -6.30 31.12 6.18
CA ARG A 87 -6.54 30.01 7.09
C ARG A 87 -7.14 30.50 8.41
N ARG A 88 -8.10 29.73 8.94
CA ARG A 88 -8.72 29.98 10.23
C ARG A 88 -7.86 29.42 11.36
N LEU A 89 -7.96 30.02 12.54
CA LEU A 89 -7.20 29.61 13.71
C LEU A 89 -7.48 28.14 14.12
N CYS A 90 -8.75 27.71 14.04
CA CYS A 90 -9.18 26.34 14.31
C CYS A 90 -8.66 25.30 13.32
N ASP A 91 -8.24 25.72 12.12
CA ASP A 91 -7.66 24.84 11.10
C ASP A 91 -6.14 24.73 11.24
N ILE A 92 -5.50 25.77 11.77
CA ILE A 92 -4.05 25.80 12.07
C ILE A 92 -3.74 24.95 13.30
N GLN A 93 -4.59 25.04 14.33
CA GLN A 93 -4.44 24.31 15.60
C GLN A 93 -3.04 24.45 16.19
N PRO A 94 -2.59 25.67 16.53
CA PRO A 94 -1.31 25.82 17.19
C PRO A 94 -1.31 25.04 18.51
N PHE A 95 -0.15 24.53 18.90
CA PHE A 95 0.04 23.70 20.09
C PHE A 95 -0.50 24.38 21.36
N LEU A 96 -0.22 25.68 21.47
CA LEU A 96 -0.85 26.61 22.39
C LEU A 96 -1.45 27.78 21.60
N PRO A 97 -2.47 28.49 22.12
CA PRO A 97 -3.04 29.67 21.47
C PRO A 97 -2.07 30.87 21.56
N VAL A 98 -0.90 30.76 20.92
CA VAL A 98 0.17 31.75 20.91
C VAL A 98 0.57 32.05 19.46
N LEU A 99 0.50 33.32 19.07
CA LEU A 99 0.88 33.81 17.75
C LEU A 99 1.97 34.90 17.89
N ARG A 100 3.13 34.67 17.31
CA ARG A 100 4.25 35.61 17.32
C ARG A 100 4.39 36.30 15.97
N LEU A 101 4.45 37.64 15.95
CA LEU A 101 4.74 38.39 14.73
C LEU A 101 6.25 38.43 14.48
N VAL A 102 6.64 38.05 13.26
CA VAL A 102 8.03 38.10 12.79
C VAL A 102 8.08 38.81 11.44
N ALA A 103 9.22 39.46 11.15
CA ALA A 103 9.45 40.06 9.85
C ALA A 103 9.52 38.96 8.77
N ARG A 104 9.01 39.27 7.58
CA ARG A 104 9.06 38.35 6.43
C ARG A 104 10.48 38.32 5.85
N GLU A 105 11.33 37.41 6.36
CA GLU A 105 12.73 37.22 5.92
C GLU A 105 13.00 35.78 5.45
N GLY A 106 13.85 35.64 4.42
CA GLY A 106 14.31 34.34 3.88
C GLY A 106 13.54 33.81 2.66
N ASP A 107 13.86 32.57 2.26
CA ASP A 107 13.20 31.86 1.14
C ASP A 107 11.81 31.37 1.55
N ARG A 108 10.81 32.18 1.25
CA ARG A 108 9.39 31.94 1.56
C ARG A 108 8.88 30.63 0.97
N VAL A 109 9.21 30.35 -0.29
CA VAL A 109 8.70 29.17 -1.00
C VAL A 109 9.19 27.90 -0.31
N LYS A 110 10.48 27.85 0.02
CA LYS A 110 11.06 26.69 0.71
C LYS A 110 10.47 26.47 2.11
N LYS A 111 10.27 27.55 2.88
CA LYS A 111 9.67 27.46 4.23
C LYS A 111 8.23 26.95 4.19
N VAL A 112 7.41 27.46 3.27
CA VAL A 112 6.02 27.02 3.08
C VAL A 112 5.97 25.55 2.69
N ILE A 113 6.75 25.15 1.68
CA ILE A 113 6.80 23.75 1.23
C ILE A 113 7.24 22.82 2.36
N ASN A 114 8.29 23.17 3.09
CA ASN A 114 8.76 22.36 4.22
C ASN A 114 7.66 22.17 5.28
N SER A 115 6.96 23.25 5.65
CA SER A 115 5.86 23.18 6.63
C SER A 115 4.69 22.34 6.12
N GLN A 116 4.30 22.50 4.85
CA GLN A 116 3.26 21.69 4.23
C GLN A 116 3.64 20.20 4.22
N ILE A 117 4.91 19.89 3.89
CA ILE A 117 5.42 18.52 3.92
C ILE A 117 5.35 17.95 5.34
N SER A 118 5.85 18.66 6.36
CA SER A 118 5.81 18.20 7.75
C SER A 118 4.39 17.83 8.20
N LEU A 119 3.43 18.71 7.92
CA LEU A 119 2.01 18.48 8.25
C LEU A 119 1.44 17.29 7.47
N LEU A 120 1.73 17.20 6.18
CA LEU A 120 1.19 16.16 5.30
C LEU A 120 1.72 14.77 5.66
N ILE A 121 3.02 14.65 5.92
CA ILE A 121 3.65 13.37 6.31
C ILE A 121 3.38 13.01 7.78
N GLY A 122 2.97 14.00 8.60
CA GLY A 122 2.68 13.82 10.02
C GLY A 122 3.93 13.65 10.89
N LYS A 123 5.06 14.22 10.46
CA LYS A 123 6.36 14.16 11.15
C LYS A 123 7.15 15.41 10.80
N GLY A 124 7.77 16.05 11.78
CA GLY A 124 8.54 17.26 11.54
C GLY A 124 9.81 16.97 10.74
N LEU A 125 10.12 17.76 9.71
CA LEU A 125 11.37 17.63 8.94
C LEU A 125 12.61 17.90 9.82
N HIS A 126 12.49 18.73 10.85
CA HIS A 126 13.57 18.98 11.80
C HIS A 126 13.98 17.71 12.57
N GLU A 127 13.06 16.75 12.74
CA GLU A 127 13.38 15.47 13.39
C GLU A 127 14.42 14.71 12.57
N PHE A 128 14.37 14.79 11.24
CA PHE A 128 15.40 14.20 10.38
C PHE A 128 16.73 14.94 10.47
N ASP A 129 16.70 16.29 10.51
CA ASP A 129 17.91 17.10 10.69
C ASP A 129 18.60 16.81 12.03
N SER A 130 17.82 16.56 13.08
CA SER A 130 18.32 16.34 14.45
C SER A 130 19.02 14.99 14.67
N MET A 131 18.80 14.00 13.80
CA MET A 131 19.36 12.64 13.98
C MET A 131 20.88 12.59 13.82
N GLN A 132 21.49 13.58 13.15
CA GLN A 132 22.93 13.62 12.83
C GLN A 132 23.44 12.34 12.12
N ASP A 133 22.54 11.60 11.46
CA ASP A 133 22.86 10.38 10.73
C ASP A 133 23.33 10.74 9.29
N PRO A 134 24.56 10.36 8.89
CA PRO A 134 25.08 10.68 7.57
C PRO A 134 24.32 9.95 6.45
N GLU A 135 23.76 8.76 6.69
CA GLU A 135 22.96 8.03 5.70
C GLU A 135 21.65 8.79 5.42
N VAL A 136 20.99 9.27 6.47
CA VAL A 136 19.77 10.09 6.36
C VAL A 136 20.04 11.37 5.58
N ASN A 137 21.12 12.08 5.89
CA ASN A 137 21.46 13.34 5.24
C ASN A 137 21.85 13.17 3.76
N ASP A 138 22.63 12.13 3.46
CA ASP A 138 23.02 11.80 2.08
C ASP A 138 21.78 11.38 1.26
N PHE A 139 20.89 10.56 1.84
CA PHE A 139 19.62 10.16 1.20
C PHE A 139 18.76 11.39 0.87
N ARG A 140 18.52 12.27 1.85
CA ARG A 140 17.70 13.47 1.66
C ARG A 140 18.27 14.35 0.56
N THR A 141 19.57 14.62 0.60
CA THR A 141 20.22 15.44 -0.41
C THR A 141 20.06 14.84 -1.81
N LYS A 142 20.39 13.55 -1.97
CA LYS A 142 20.38 12.88 -3.28
C LYS A 142 18.96 12.71 -3.83
N MET A 143 18.02 12.23 -3.02
CA MET A 143 16.66 11.94 -3.47
C MET A 143 15.85 13.22 -3.68
N CYS A 144 15.97 14.24 -2.82
CA CYS A 144 15.28 15.51 -3.04
C CYS A 144 15.77 16.18 -4.33
N GLN A 145 17.08 16.21 -4.57
CA GLN A 145 17.64 16.73 -5.82
C GLN A 145 17.10 15.97 -7.04
N PHE A 146 17.12 14.63 -7.00
CA PHE A 146 16.58 13.79 -8.07
C PHE A 146 15.09 14.12 -8.36
N CYS A 147 14.28 14.27 -7.33
CA CYS A 147 12.86 14.56 -7.46
C CYS A 147 12.59 15.98 -7.98
N GLU A 148 13.35 16.98 -7.52
CA GLU A 148 13.26 18.37 -7.97
C GLU A 148 13.68 18.51 -9.44
N GLU A 149 14.74 17.81 -9.87
CA GLU A 149 15.16 17.77 -11.27
C GLU A 149 14.07 17.16 -12.18
N ARG A 150 13.41 16.08 -11.73
CA ARG A 150 12.28 15.47 -12.44
C ARG A 150 11.09 16.42 -12.53
N ALA A 151 10.77 17.12 -11.44
CA ALA A 151 9.70 18.12 -11.43
C ALA A 151 9.99 19.28 -12.40
N ALA A 152 11.22 19.79 -12.41
CA ALA A 152 11.64 20.86 -13.32
C ALA A 152 11.55 20.44 -14.79
N LYS A 153 12.01 19.22 -15.13
CA LYS A 153 11.87 18.66 -16.49
C LYS A 153 10.40 18.50 -16.90
N ARG A 154 9.55 18.06 -15.98
CA ARG A 154 8.11 17.89 -16.23
C ARG A 154 7.40 19.20 -16.56
N GLN A 155 7.84 20.31 -15.98
CA GLN A 155 7.27 21.64 -16.30
C GLN A 155 7.66 22.15 -17.70
N GLN A 156 8.71 21.59 -18.30
CA GLN A 156 9.14 21.95 -19.66
C GLN A 156 8.43 21.10 -20.74
N LEU A 157 7.55 20.18 -20.35
CA LEU A 157 6.81 19.32 -21.28
C LEU A 157 5.75 20.10 -22.07
N SER A 158 5.37 19.55 -23.22
CA SER A 158 4.18 19.99 -23.94
C SER A 158 2.92 19.81 -23.09
N TRP A 159 1.85 20.53 -23.43
CA TRP A 159 0.57 20.41 -22.71
C TRP A 159 0.04 18.96 -22.73
N ALA A 160 0.22 18.23 -23.84
CA ALA A 160 -0.19 16.84 -23.99
C ALA A 160 0.60 15.89 -23.07
N ALA A 161 1.94 15.98 -23.06
CA ALA A 161 2.76 15.13 -22.19
C ALA A 161 2.57 15.46 -20.69
N TRP A 162 2.31 16.72 -20.36
CA TRP A 162 1.96 17.11 -18.99
C TRP A 162 0.56 16.59 -18.58
N MET A 163 -0.40 16.57 -19.51
CA MET A 163 -1.73 15.99 -19.31
C MET A 163 -1.61 14.48 -19.06
N GLU A 164 -0.79 13.78 -19.85
CA GLU A 164 -0.53 12.35 -19.70
C GLU A 164 0.00 11.99 -18.30
N TYR A 165 0.90 12.80 -17.76
CA TYR A 165 1.38 12.64 -16.39
C TYR A 165 0.26 12.79 -15.34
N ASN A 166 -0.57 13.84 -15.45
CA ASN A 166 -1.59 14.15 -14.44
C ASN A 166 -2.80 13.25 -14.54
N PHE A 167 -3.18 12.85 -15.75
CA PHE A 167 -4.43 12.15 -16.06
C PHE A 167 -4.13 10.94 -16.96
N PRO A 168 -3.38 9.94 -16.46
CA PRO A 168 -3.02 8.75 -17.24
C PRO A 168 -4.27 7.97 -17.69
N LEU A 169 -4.18 7.35 -18.87
CA LEU A 169 -5.27 6.61 -19.51
C LEU A 169 -5.84 5.49 -18.62
N GLN A 170 -7.16 5.34 -18.63
CA GLN A 170 -7.89 4.26 -17.97
C GLN A 170 -8.46 3.31 -19.04
N LEU A 171 -7.70 2.25 -19.33
CA LEU A 171 -8.01 1.29 -20.39
C LEU A 171 -8.40 -0.08 -19.81
N GLU A 172 -9.24 -0.81 -20.53
CA GLU A 172 -9.57 -2.21 -20.26
C GLU A 172 -8.39 -3.13 -20.62
N PRO A 173 -8.20 -4.26 -19.91
CA PRO A 173 -7.19 -5.25 -20.27
C PRO A 173 -7.41 -5.80 -21.69
N MET A 174 -6.36 -5.81 -22.51
CA MET A 174 -6.42 -6.43 -23.84
C MET A 174 -6.32 -7.95 -23.75
N ALA A 175 -7.19 -8.66 -24.49
CA ALA A 175 -7.10 -10.11 -24.64
C ALA A 175 -5.86 -10.50 -25.47
N LYS A 176 -5.04 -11.43 -24.97
CA LYS A 176 -3.82 -11.90 -25.65
C LYS A 176 -4.13 -13.13 -26.54
N GLY A 177 -4.61 -12.91 -27.78
CA GLY A 177 -4.42 -13.82 -28.93
C GLY A 177 -5.24 -15.13 -29.07
N PHE A 178 -5.64 -15.39 -30.33
CA PHE A 178 -6.13 -16.63 -30.99
C PHE A 178 -6.88 -17.72 -30.19
N GLY A 179 -8.20 -17.58 -30.04
CA GLY A 179 -9.09 -18.71 -29.68
C GLY A 179 -10.48 -18.31 -29.18
N THR A 180 -11.46 -18.29 -30.09
CA THR A 180 -12.94 -18.43 -29.90
C THR A 180 -13.68 -17.72 -28.75
N GLY A 181 -13.11 -16.71 -28.11
CA GLY A 181 -13.80 -15.85 -27.15
C GLY A 181 -13.35 -14.39 -27.24
N LEU A 182 -13.63 -13.72 -28.37
CA LEU A 182 -13.53 -12.26 -28.42
C LEU A 182 -14.41 -11.70 -27.30
N LEU A 183 -13.84 -10.94 -26.35
CA LEU A 183 -14.58 -9.92 -25.63
C LEU A 183 -15.35 -9.14 -26.70
N HIS A 184 -16.66 -9.38 -26.80
CA HIS A 184 -17.46 -9.00 -27.96
C HIS A 184 -17.10 -7.56 -28.39
N THR A 185 -16.46 -7.40 -29.54
CA THR A 185 -16.30 -6.08 -30.13
C THR A 185 -17.71 -5.61 -30.41
N PRO A 186 -18.16 -4.49 -29.81
CA PRO A 186 -19.52 -4.04 -30.05
C PRO A 186 -19.60 -3.64 -31.53
N THR A 187 -20.37 -4.38 -32.32
CA THR A 187 -20.54 -4.13 -33.76
C THR A 187 -21.56 -3.03 -34.04
N LYS A 188 -22.32 -2.62 -33.02
CA LYS A 188 -23.31 -1.56 -33.12
C LYS A 188 -22.66 -0.21 -32.82
N ASN A 189 -22.91 0.76 -33.69
CA ASN A 189 -22.54 2.16 -33.46
C ASN A 189 -23.12 2.65 -32.13
N ILE A 190 -22.34 3.46 -31.43
CA ILE A 190 -22.72 4.11 -30.17
C ILE A 190 -23.12 5.55 -30.42
N PHE A 191 -24.09 6.02 -29.64
CA PHE A 191 -24.37 7.44 -29.53
C PHE A 191 -23.47 8.03 -28.45
N VAL A 192 -22.76 9.11 -28.76
CA VAL A 192 -21.90 9.84 -27.83
C VAL A 192 -22.31 11.29 -27.81
N ASN A 193 -22.58 11.83 -26.62
CA ASN A 193 -22.87 13.25 -26.43
C ASN A 193 -21.56 13.99 -26.12
N VAL A 194 -21.30 15.05 -26.88
CA VAL A 194 -20.09 15.88 -26.75
C VAL A 194 -20.50 17.34 -26.56
N LYS A 195 -20.08 17.95 -25.46
CA LYS A 195 -20.26 19.39 -25.18
C LYS A 195 -18.96 20.16 -25.34
N PHE A 196 -19.03 21.44 -25.72
CA PHE A 196 -17.84 22.32 -25.74
C PHE A 196 -17.72 23.07 -24.43
N GLN A 197 -16.50 23.27 -23.93
CA GLN A 197 -16.27 24.01 -22.69
C GLN A 197 -16.73 25.48 -22.76
N SER A 198 -16.59 26.12 -23.93
CA SER A 198 -16.84 27.55 -24.14
C SER A 198 -18.30 27.92 -24.46
N GLY A 199 -19.11 26.96 -24.92
CA GLY A 199 -20.51 27.18 -25.29
C GLY A 199 -21.31 25.96 -24.90
N GLY A 200 -22.18 26.08 -23.89
CA GLY A 200 -22.90 24.99 -23.23
C GLY A 200 -23.85 24.15 -24.09
N GLU A 201 -23.73 24.22 -25.41
CA GLU A 201 -24.41 23.33 -26.35
C GLU A 201 -23.71 21.96 -26.42
N SER A 202 -24.53 20.91 -26.50
CA SER A 202 -24.08 19.53 -26.64
C SER A 202 -24.56 18.93 -27.96
N PHE A 203 -23.69 18.21 -28.64
CA PHE A 203 -23.98 17.52 -29.89
C PHE A 203 -23.92 16.00 -29.69
N THR A 204 -24.86 15.27 -30.27
CA THR A 204 -24.87 13.81 -30.23
C THR A 204 -24.40 13.24 -31.55
N PHE A 205 -23.40 12.36 -31.50
CA PHE A 205 -22.79 11.71 -32.66
C PHE A 205 -23.05 10.20 -32.61
N GLN A 206 -23.32 9.61 -33.76
CA GLN A 206 -23.33 8.16 -33.93
C GLN A 206 -21.96 7.74 -34.48
N ILE A 207 -21.20 6.98 -33.71
CA ILE A 207 -19.82 6.60 -34.05
C ILE A 207 -19.60 5.10 -33.84
N ALA A 208 -18.73 4.50 -34.64
CA ALA A 208 -18.36 3.10 -34.46
C ALA A 208 -17.47 2.96 -33.20
N PRO A 209 -17.63 1.91 -32.37
CA PRO A 209 -16.88 1.79 -31.11
C PRO A 209 -15.37 1.60 -31.29
N ASP A 210 -14.94 1.16 -32.47
CA ASP A 210 -13.55 0.95 -32.88
C ASP A 210 -12.84 2.21 -33.38
N GLU A 211 -13.57 3.32 -33.52
CA GLU A 211 -13.00 4.64 -33.85
C GLU A 211 -12.12 5.21 -32.75
N PHE A 212 -11.30 6.20 -33.11
CA PHE A 212 -10.34 6.85 -32.21
C PHE A 212 -10.88 8.19 -31.67
N PRO A 213 -10.41 8.65 -30.49
CA PRO A 213 -10.77 9.95 -29.92
C PRO A 213 -10.65 11.12 -30.92
N ILE A 214 -9.59 11.13 -31.73
CA ILE A 214 -9.35 12.19 -32.72
C ILE A 214 -10.41 12.24 -33.83
N THR A 215 -10.99 11.09 -34.21
CA THR A 215 -12.09 11.05 -35.18
C THR A 215 -13.32 11.73 -34.60
N LEU A 216 -13.66 11.43 -33.34
CA LEU A 216 -14.80 12.03 -32.65
C LEU A 216 -14.63 13.54 -32.48
N MET A 217 -13.43 14.00 -32.10
CA MET A 217 -13.12 15.44 -32.01
C MET A 217 -13.25 16.14 -33.36
N SER A 218 -12.79 15.50 -34.44
CA SER A 218 -12.90 16.03 -35.80
C SER A 218 -14.37 16.20 -36.24
N TYR A 219 -15.24 15.24 -35.90
CA TYR A 219 -16.68 15.36 -36.17
C TYR A 219 -17.34 16.48 -35.37
N ALA A 220 -16.97 16.62 -34.10
CA ALA A 220 -17.49 17.67 -33.24
C ALA A 220 -17.10 19.08 -33.72
N ILE A 221 -15.84 19.31 -34.09
CA ILE A 221 -15.37 20.60 -34.63
C ILE A 221 -16.08 20.94 -35.95
N LYS A 222 -16.18 19.97 -36.88
CA LYS A 222 -16.91 20.18 -38.14
C LYS A 222 -18.38 20.56 -37.89
N LYS A 223 -19.03 19.92 -36.91
CA LYS A 223 -20.42 20.21 -36.57
C LYS A 223 -20.57 21.61 -35.96
N GLN A 224 -19.70 21.99 -35.03
CA GLN A 224 -19.70 23.32 -34.41
C GLN A 224 -19.48 24.41 -35.47
N ALA A 225 -18.47 24.26 -36.34
CA ALA A 225 -18.20 25.21 -37.42
C ALA A 225 -19.41 25.38 -38.37
N THR A 226 -20.11 24.28 -38.68
CA THR A 226 -21.32 24.31 -39.52
C THR A 226 -22.48 25.05 -38.84
N VAL A 227 -22.69 24.83 -37.54
CA VAL A 227 -23.80 25.44 -36.78
C VAL A 227 -23.58 26.93 -36.56
N PHE A 228 -22.35 27.32 -36.19
CA PHE A 228 -22.03 28.69 -35.81
C PHE A 228 -21.40 29.54 -36.94
N ARG A 229 -21.22 28.97 -38.15
CA ARG A 229 -20.66 29.64 -39.34
C ARG A 229 -19.27 30.27 -39.11
N HIS A 230 -18.37 29.55 -38.45
CA HIS A 230 -16.98 30.00 -38.28
C HIS A 230 -16.23 29.98 -39.63
N GLU A 231 -15.48 31.04 -39.94
CA GLU A 231 -14.67 31.14 -41.19
C GLU A 231 -13.37 30.32 -41.14
N THR A 232 -12.88 30.00 -39.94
CA THR A 232 -11.64 29.25 -39.71
C THR A 232 -11.92 27.97 -38.93
N MET A 233 -11.49 26.81 -39.47
CA MET A 233 -11.64 25.51 -38.81
C MET A 233 -10.44 25.27 -37.89
N GLU A 234 -10.68 25.08 -36.60
CA GLU A 234 -9.65 24.78 -35.62
C GLU A 234 -9.12 23.34 -35.77
N SER A 235 -7.88 23.09 -35.32
CA SER A 235 -7.27 21.75 -35.43
C SER A 235 -7.84 20.81 -34.37
N PRO A 236 -8.20 19.56 -34.70
CA PRO A 236 -8.58 18.55 -33.71
C PRO A 236 -7.43 18.20 -32.75
N GLU A 237 -6.18 18.48 -33.12
CA GLU A 237 -5.00 18.25 -32.27
C GLU A 237 -4.90 19.25 -31.12
N ASP A 238 -5.58 20.39 -31.20
CA ASP A 238 -5.59 21.40 -30.13
C ASP A 238 -6.58 21.08 -29.00
N TYR A 239 -7.27 19.93 -29.11
CA TYR A 239 -8.33 19.52 -28.21
C TYR A 239 -8.05 18.15 -27.56
N THR A 240 -8.71 17.94 -26.42
CA THR A 240 -8.81 16.63 -25.75
C THR A 240 -10.26 16.40 -25.30
N LEU A 241 -10.62 15.14 -25.07
CA LEU A 241 -11.96 14.76 -24.60
C LEU A 241 -11.90 14.43 -23.11
N GLN A 242 -12.63 15.16 -22.29
CA GLN A 242 -12.79 14.88 -20.87
C GLN A 242 -14.09 14.13 -20.62
N VAL A 243 -14.08 13.09 -19.78
CA VAL A 243 -15.31 12.51 -19.24
C VAL A 243 -15.97 13.59 -18.38
N ASN A 244 -17.23 13.94 -18.66
CA ASN A 244 -17.92 14.96 -17.87
C ASN A 244 -17.74 14.68 -16.38
N GLY A 245 -17.53 15.71 -15.54
CA GLY A 245 -17.42 15.65 -14.07
C GLY A 245 -16.27 14.83 -13.45
N LYS A 246 -15.45 14.15 -14.26
CA LYS A 246 -14.23 13.46 -13.81
C LYS A 246 -12.98 14.11 -14.38
N TYR A 247 -11.88 13.99 -13.64
CA TYR A 247 -10.53 14.18 -14.19
C TYR A 247 -10.06 12.89 -14.87
N GLU A 248 -10.78 12.49 -15.91
CA GLU A 248 -10.48 11.36 -16.80
C GLU A 248 -10.59 11.85 -18.24
N TYR A 249 -9.58 11.53 -19.07
CA TYR A 249 -9.46 12.04 -20.42
C TYR A 249 -9.30 10.90 -21.44
N LEU A 250 -9.88 11.09 -22.62
CA LEU A 250 -9.82 10.18 -23.76
C LEU A 250 -8.88 10.78 -24.81
N TYR A 251 -7.71 10.18 -24.97
CA TYR A 251 -6.69 10.62 -25.90
C TYR A 251 -5.80 9.44 -26.36
N GLY A 252 -4.91 9.70 -27.32
CA GLY A 252 -4.01 8.69 -27.88
C GLY A 252 -4.68 7.76 -28.89
N ASN A 253 -3.90 6.79 -29.36
CA ASN A 253 -4.28 5.89 -30.47
C ASN A 253 -4.95 4.61 -29.96
N TYR A 254 -6.01 4.77 -29.16
CA TYR A 254 -6.79 3.67 -28.62
C TYR A 254 -8.23 3.74 -29.14
N PRO A 255 -8.84 2.61 -29.54
CA PRO A 255 -10.25 2.55 -29.88
C PRO A 255 -11.14 2.99 -28.71
N LEU A 256 -12.24 3.70 -28.98
CA LEU A 256 -13.15 4.21 -27.96
C LEU A 256 -13.65 3.11 -27.00
N TYR A 257 -13.94 1.91 -27.49
CA TYR A 257 -14.42 0.80 -26.65
C TYR A 257 -13.40 0.32 -25.60
N GLN A 258 -12.10 0.65 -25.75
CA GLN A 258 -11.06 0.24 -24.79
C GLN A 258 -11.02 1.12 -23.55
N PHE A 259 -11.57 2.33 -23.59
CA PHE A 259 -11.63 3.21 -22.42
C PHE A 259 -12.64 2.67 -21.41
N GLN A 260 -12.24 2.54 -20.15
CA GLN A 260 -13.07 1.95 -19.09
C GLN A 260 -14.43 2.65 -18.96
N TYR A 261 -14.47 3.99 -19.07
CA TYR A 261 -15.71 4.75 -19.08
C TYR A 261 -16.65 4.34 -20.24
N ILE A 262 -16.14 4.31 -21.48
CA ILE A 262 -16.94 3.94 -22.66
C ILE A 262 -17.40 2.49 -22.57
N ARG A 263 -16.53 1.58 -22.14
CA ARG A 263 -16.87 0.17 -21.91
C ARG A 263 -17.97 0.04 -20.87
N SER A 264 -17.90 0.79 -19.77
CA SER A 264 -18.93 0.80 -18.72
C SER A 264 -20.27 1.31 -19.26
N CYS A 265 -20.27 2.40 -20.03
CA CYS A 265 -21.45 2.93 -20.69
C CYS A 265 -22.10 1.90 -21.63
N LEU A 266 -21.29 1.25 -22.47
CA LEU A 266 -21.73 0.18 -23.39
C LEU A 266 -22.42 -0.97 -22.65
N HIS A 267 -21.85 -1.45 -21.55
CA HIS A 267 -22.42 -2.54 -20.77
C HIS A 267 -23.74 -2.16 -20.08
N ARG A 268 -23.84 -0.91 -19.63
CA ARG A 268 -25.01 -0.39 -18.93
C ARG A 268 -26.09 0.16 -19.87
N GLY A 269 -25.83 0.19 -21.18
CA GLY A 269 -26.71 0.81 -22.16
C GLY A 269 -26.83 2.33 -22.00
N LEU A 270 -25.82 2.98 -21.41
CA LEU A 270 -25.79 4.43 -21.19
C LEU A 270 -25.09 5.14 -22.36
N THR A 271 -25.55 6.34 -22.69
CA THR A 271 -24.89 7.24 -23.63
C THR A 271 -23.67 7.89 -22.95
N PRO A 272 -22.44 7.76 -23.49
CA PRO A 272 -21.28 8.47 -22.97
C PRO A 272 -21.43 10.00 -23.14
N HIS A 273 -21.04 10.76 -22.12
CA HIS A 273 -21.07 12.22 -22.11
C HIS A 273 -19.66 12.77 -21.92
N LEU A 274 -19.17 13.49 -22.93
CA LEU A 274 -17.81 14.00 -23.00
C LEU A 274 -17.79 15.52 -23.17
N THR A 275 -16.73 16.17 -22.70
CA THR A 275 -16.45 17.59 -22.90
C THR A 275 -15.23 17.75 -23.79
N MET A 276 -15.34 18.55 -24.86
CA MET A 276 -14.18 19.03 -25.60
C MET A 276 -13.50 20.16 -24.83
N VAL A 277 -12.24 19.92 -24.47
CA VAL A 277 -11.39 20.84 -23.71
C VAL A 277 -10.24 21.29 -24.61
N HIS A 278 -10.08 22.60 -24.74
CA HIS A 278 -9.01 23.19 -25.54
C HIS A 278 -7.67 23.15 -24.79
N SER A 279 -6.57 23.04 -25.53
CA SER A 279 -5.20 22.96 -25.00
C SER A 279 -4.84 24.13 -24.05
N SER A 280 -5.37 25.33 -24.29
CA SER A 280 -5.16 26.49 -23.42
C SER A 280 -5.67 26.29 -21.99
N THR A 281 -6.75 25.53 -21.79
CA THR A 281 -7.26 25.21 -20.46
C THR A 281 -6.29 24.31 -19.71
N ILE A 282 -5.71 23.31 -20.39
CA ILE A 282 -4.70 22.41 -19.81
C ILE A 282 -3.41 23.18 -19.50
N ILE A 283 -3.02 24.12 -20.38
CA ILE A 283 -1.89 25.02 -20.15
C ILE A 283 -2.15 25.90 -18.93
N ALA A 284 -3.36 26.46 -18.77
CA ALA A 284 -3.72 27.24 -17.58
C ALA A 284 -3.62 26.41 -16.29
N MET A 285 -4.10 25.16 -16.31
CA MET A 285 -3.93 24.24 -15.17
C MET A 285 -2.46 23.97 -14.84
N ARG A 286 -1.59 23.88 -15.85
CA ARG A 286 -0.14 23.77 -15.68
C ARG A 286 0.47 25.05 -15.12
N ASP A 287 0.10 26.21 -15.65
CA ASP A 287 0.69 27.49 -15.30
C ASP A 287 0.24 27.95 -13.89
N GLU A 288 -0.95 27.56 -13.43
CA GLU A 288 -1.34 27.64 -12.02
C GLU A 288 -0.40 26.84 -11.08
N GLN A 289 0.24 25.77 -11.58
CA GLN A 289 1.29 25.07 -10.84
C GLN A 289 2.59 25.88 -10.78
N ILE A 290 2.86 26.74 -11.77
CA ILE A 290 4.09 27.53 -11.90
C ILE A 290 4.05 28.77 -11.01
N ASN A 291 2.91 29.48 -10.94
CA ASN A 291 2.79 30.72 -10.16
C ASN A 291 2.95 30.53 -8.63
N CYS A 292 2.95 29.28 -8.15
CA CYS A 292 3.30 28.94 -6.77
C CYS A 292 4.82 28.80 -6.52
N ILE A 293 5.65 28.86 -7.57
CA ILE A 293 7.09 28.53 -7.56
C ILE A 293 7.91 29.70 -8.13
N ALA A 294 7.48 30.95 -7.89
CA ALA A 294 8.30 32.09 -8.27
C ALA A 294 9.62 32.07 -7.46
N ASN A 295 10.68 31.66 -8.18
CA ASN A 295 12.10 31.66 -7.83
C ASN A 295 12.61 30.50 -6.96
N THR A 296 12.76 29.32 -7.56
CA THR A 296 13.88 28.44 -7.18
C THR A 296 15.19 29.17 -7.51
N PRO A 297 16.09 29.43 -6.54
CA PRO A 297 17.37 30.03 -6.86
C PRO A 297 18.15 29.10 -7.79
N LYS A 298 18.72 29.64 -8.86
CA LYS A 298 19.76 28.95 -9.63
C LYS A 298 20.85 28.55 -8.65
N MET A 299 20.98 27.26 -8.36
CA MET A 299 22.12 26.77 -7.59
C MET A 299 23.39 27.14 -8.35
N SER A 300 24.24 27.94 -7.72
CA SER A 300 25.59 28.21 -8.21
C SER A 300 26.30 26.88 -8.45
N PRO A 301 27.07 26.73 -9.55
CA PRO A 301 27.89 25.54 -9.77
C PRO A 301 28.75 25.33 -8.54
N LYS A 302 28.61 24.18 -7.86
CA LYS A 302 29.56 23.82 -6.81
C LYS A 302 30.95 23.77 -7.45
N PRO A 303 31.99 24.33 -6.81
CA PRO A 303 33.35 24.20 -7.31
C PRO A 303 33.67 22.72 -7.49
N PRO A 304 34.46 22.35 -8.52
CA PRO A 304 34.86 20.97 -8.74
C PRO A 304 35.43 20.42 -7.44
N PRO A 305 35.07 19.18 -7.03
CA PRO A 305 35.59 18.60 -5.81
C PRO A 305 37.11 18.63 -5.88
N LEU A 306 37.75 19.26 -4.87
CA LEU A 306 39.18 19.19 -4.70
C LEU A 306 39.59 17.70 -4.74
N PRO A 307 40.66 17.32 -5.46
CA PRO A 307 41.09 15.94 -5.54
C PRO A 307 41.37 15.45 -4.12
N LYS A 308 40.48 14.61 -3.59
CA LYS A 308 40.70 13.95 -2.30
C LYS A 308 41.93 13.07 -2.50
N LYS A 309 42.99 13.27 -1.69
CA LYS A 309 44.08 12.30 -1.57
C LYS A 309 43.42 10.92 -1.36
N LYS A 310 43.77 9.93 -2.19
CA LYS A 310 43.27 8.56 -2.01
C LYS A 310 43.57 8.15 -0.56
N PRO A 311 42.56 7.95 0.30
CA PRO A 311 42.83 7.46 1.64
C PRO A 311 43.46 6.08 1.52
N ASN A 312 44.47 5.79 2.34
CA ASN A 312 44.95 4.42 2.48
C ASN A 312 43.80 3.60 3.10
N TYR A 313 43.43 2.49 2.46
CA TYR A 313 42.41 1.56 2.96
C TYR A 313 42.93 0.12 2.82
N SER A 314 42.38 -0.77 3.64
CA SER A 314 42.70 -2.21 3.60
C SER A 314 41.58 -2.97 2.88
N SER A 315 41.96 -4.00 2.10
CA SER A 315 40.99 -4.87 1.43
C SER A 315 40.40 -5.88 2.41
N LEU A 316 39.07 -6.06 2.39
CA LEU A 316 38.38 -7.07 3.21
C LEU A 316 38.95 -8.47 3.02
N TRP A 317 39.26 -8.86 1.77
CA TRP A 317 39.74 -10.21 1.44
C TRP A 317 41.14 -10.54 1.95
N SER A 318 41.91 -9.54 2.38
CA SER A 318 43.21 -9.79 3.02
C SER A 318 43.10 -10.23 4.48
N LEU A 319 41.89 -10.23 5.06
CA LEU A 319 41.64 -10.48 6.47
C LEU A 319 41.12 -11.92 6.69
N GLU A 320 42.04 -12.88 6.79
CA GLU A 320 41.73 -14.31 6.97
C GLU A 320 41.40 -14.70 8.43
N GLN A 321 41.35 -13.72 9.34
CA GLN A 321 41.01 -13.95 10.74
C GLN A 321 39.50 -14.16 10.96
N PRO A 322 39.09 -14.94 11.98
CA PRO A 322 37.69 -15.17 12.29
C PRO A 322 37.01 -13.88 12.77
N PHE A 323 35.74 -13.71 12.41
CA PHE A 323 34.93 -12.59 12.87
C PHE A 323 34.52 -12.79 14.33
N TYR A 324 34.61 -11.72 15.12
CA TYR A 324 34.16 -11.71 16.51
C TYR A 324 33.54 -10.35 16.84
N ILE A 325 32.76 -10.30 17.91
CA ILE A 325 32.28 -9.06 18.53
C ILE A 325 32.51 -9.11 20.03
N GLU A 326 32.53 -7.95 20.68
CA GLU A 326 32.47 -7.88 22.14
C GLU A 326 31.07 -7.48 22.58
N LEU A 327 30.41 -8.36 23.35
CA LEU A 327 29.17 -8.07 24.05
C LEU A 327 29.50 -7.39 25.38
N VAL A 328 29.19 -6.10 25.48
CA VAL A 328 29.60 -5.28 26.63
C VAL A 328 28.55 -5.35 27.75
N GLN A 329 27.39 -4.73 27.53
CA GLN A 329 26.33 -4.60 28.52
C GLN A 329 24.97 -4.44 27.85
N GLY A 330 23.89 -4.70 28.60
CA GLY A 330 22.54 -4.29 28.28
C GLY A 330 22.07 -3.19 29.23
N SER A 331 21.04 -2.46 28.85
CA SER A 331 20.41 -1.43 29.67
C SER A 331 18.89 -1.49 29.57
N LYS A 332 18.20 -1.03 30.62
CA LYS A 332 16.73 -0.95 30.71
C LYS A 332 16.03 -2.29 30.44
N VAL A 333 16.64 -3.40 30.86
CA VAL A 333 16.06 -4.74 30.68
C VAL A 333 14.98 -5.00 31.73
N ASN A 334 13.80 -5.39 31.27
CA ASN A 334 12.65 -5.73 32.13
C ASN A 334 12.34 -7.23 32.03
N ALA A 335 12.66 -8.00 33.07
CA ALA A 335 12.41 -9.44 33.13
C ALA A 335 12.17 -9.91 34.57
N ASP A 336 11.68 -11.15 34.75
CA ASP A 336 11.49 -11.76 36.08
C ASP A 336 12.85 -12.01 36.75
N GLU A 337 13.10 -11.38 37.90
CA GLU A 337 14.35 -11.47 38.67
C GLU A 337 14.76 -12.91 39.04
N ARG A 338 13.83 -13.86 38.98
CA ARG A 338 14.09 -15.29 39.26
C ARG A 338 14.74 -16.02 38.08
N MET A 339 14.88 -15.37 36.93
CA MET A 339 15.47 -15.93 35.72
C MET A 339 16.91 -15.43 35.52
N LYS A 340 17.56 -15.96 34.48
CA LYS A 340 18.87 -15.51 33.98
C LYS A 340 18.68 -14.86 32.61
N LEU A 341 19.53 -13.90 32.28
CA LEU A 341 19.58 -13.27 30.96
C LEU A 341 20.65 -13.93 30.10
N VAL A 342 20.30 -14.20 28.85
CA VAL A 342 21.21 -14.70 27.81
C VAL A 342 20.98 -13.91 26.53
N VAL A 343 22.07 -13.52 25.86
CA VAL A 343 22.05 -12.95 24.53
C VAL A 343 22.41 -14.04 23.53
N GLN A 344 21.55 -14.27 22.56
CA GLN A 344 21.85 -15.09 21.38
C GLN A 344 22.22 -14.17 20.22
N ALA A 345 23.25 -14.54 19.47
CA ALA A 345 23.72 -13.82 18.30
C ALA A 345 23.91 -14.77 17.12
N GLY A 346 23.56 -14.31 15.92
CA GLY A 346 23.76 -15.06 14.69
C GLY A 346 24.07 -14.15 13.50
N LEU A 347 24.83 -14.68 12.54
CA LEU A 347 25.14 -14.01 11.29
C LEU A 347 24.25 -14.56 10.18
N PHE A 348 23.60 -13.66 9.45
CA PHE A 348 22.62 -13.99 8.42
C PHE A 348 22.91 -13.28 7.10
N HIS A 349 22.53 -13.94 6.01
CA HIS A 349 22.35 -13.35 4.69
C HIS A 349 20.92 -13.66 4.24
N GLY A 350 20.02 -12.69 4.41
CA GLY A 350 18.59 -12.92 4.21
C GLY A 350 18.10 -13.90 5.26
N ASN A 351 17.53 -15.03 4.83
CA ASN A 351 17.06 -16.08 5.74
C ASN A 351 18.13 -17.15 6.03
N GLU A 352 19.26 -17.13 5.32
CA GLU A 352 20.32 -18.12 5.49
C GLU A 352 21.26 -17.73 6.63
N MET A 353 21.56 -18.69 7.49
CA MET A 353 22.53 -18.54 8.57
C MET A 353 23.94 -18.82 8.01
N LEU A 354 24.84 -17.83 8.11
CA LEU A 354 26.19 -17.92 7.54
C LEU A 354 27.13 -18.84 8.32
N CYS A 355 26.93 -18.93 9.64
CA CYS A 355 27.67 -19.78 10.56
C CYS A 355 26.81 -20.10 11.80
N LYS A 356 27.23 -21.04 12.64
CA LYS A 356 26.47 -21.42 13.85
C LYS A 356 26.21 -20.21 14.76
N MET A 357 25.02 -20.19 15.38
CA MET A 357 24.67 -19.19 16.40
C MET A 357 25.58 -19.32 17.63
N VAL A 358 25.85 -18.17 18.25
CA VAL A 358 26.69 -18.03 19.43
C VAL A 358 25.84 -17.45 20.57
N SER A 359 26.00 -18.01 21.77
CA SER A 359 25.27 -17.57 22.97
C SER A 359 26.22 -17.00 24.00
N SER A 360 25.79 -15.95 24.70
CA SER A 360 26.49 -15.41 25.85
C SER A 360 26.43 -16.35 27.06
N SER A 361 27.22 -16.06 28.09
CA SER A 361 27.02 -16.61 29.42
C SER A 361 25.69 -16.16 30.04
N GLU A 362 25.15 -16.97 30.94
CA GLU A 362 23.98 -16.62 31.76
C GLU A 362 24.36 -15.56 32.80
N VAL A 363 23.63 -14.44 32.83
CA VAL A 363 23.82 -13.35 33.82
C VAL A 363 22.54 -13.22 34.66
N ASN A 364 22.64 -12.78 35.91
CA ASN A 364 21.45 -12.52 36.72
C ASN A 364 20.60 -11.40 36.09
N VAL A 365 19.28 -11.55 36.15
CA VAL A 365 18.37 -10.50 35.70
C VAL A 365 18.56 -9.24 36.55
N CYS A 366 18.81 -8.13 35.86
CA CYS A 366 18.83 -6.77 36.41
C CYS A 366 18.56 -5.79 35.26
N SER A 367 18.33 -4.51 35.57
CA SER A 367 18.12 -3.48 34.53
C SER A 367 19.35 -3.29 33.63
N GLU A 368 20.55 -3.36 34.22
CA GLU A 368 21.82 -3.06 33.57
C GLU A 368 22.75 -4.29 33.58
N PRO A 369 22.41 -5.37 32.85
CA PRO A 369 23.22 -6.59 32.83
C PRO A 369 24.56 -6.36 32.11
N VAL A 370 25.63 -6.96 32.63
CA VAL A 370 26.99 -6.82 32.08
C VAL A 370 27.53 -8.20 31.72
N TRP A 371 28.04 -8.35 30.49
CA TRP A 371 28.65 -9.59 30.01
C TRP A 371 30.17 -9.46 29.83
N LYS A 372 30.64 -8.37 29.19
CA LYS A 372 32.05 -8.17 28.79
C LYS A 372 32.66 -9.44 28.18
N GLN A 373 31.93 -10.02 27.24
CA GLN A 373 32.26 -11.31 26.65
C GLN A 373 32.57 -11.14 25.16
N ARG A 374 33.67 -11.74 24.72
CA ARG A 374 33.96 -11.92 23.29
C ARG A 374 33.13 -13.08 22.73
N LEU A 375 32.39 -12.83 21.65
CA LEU A 375 31.62 -13.83 20.91
C LEU A 375 32.31 -14.07 19.57
N ASP A 376 32.93 -15.24 19.41
CA ASP A 376 33.62 -15.66 18.20
C ASP A 376 32.67 -16.43 17.27
N PHE A 377 32.65 -16.05 15.99
CA PHE A 377 31.85 -16.67 14.96
C PHE A 377 32.72 -17.54 14.06
N ASP A 378 32.18 -18.68 13.63
CA ASP A 378 32.85 -19.65 12.75
C ASP A 378 32.77 -19.21 11.28
N ILE A 379 33.31 -18.02 10.99
CA ILE A 379 33.42 -17.42 9.66
C ILE A 379 34.56 -16.40 9.64
N ASN A 380 35.36 -16.40 8.59
CA ASN A 380 36.44 -15.42 8.42
C ASN A 380 35.91 -14.08 7.94
N ILE A 381 36.62 -12.99 8.26
CA ILE A 381 36.22 -11.64 7.84
C ILE A 381 36.21 -11.51 6.31
N CYS A 382 37.15 -12.13 5.62
CA CYS A 382 37.21 -12.17 4.15
C CYS A 382 35.96 -12.79 3.50
N ASP A 383 35.27 -13.69 4.20
CA ASP A 383 34.11 -14.43 3.70
C ASP A 383 32.76 -13.78 4.01
N LEU A 384 32.75 -12.63 4.71
CA LEU A 384 31.52 -11.91 5.00
C LEU A 384 30.91 -11.33 3.71
N PRO A 385 29.68 -11.72 3.32
CA PRO A 385 29.02 -11.14 2.16
C PRO A 385 28.63 -9.68 2.42
N ARG A 386 28.41 -8.91 1.34
CA ARG A 386 28.11 -7.47 1.44
C ARG A 386 26.91 -7.18 2.35
N MET A 387 25.89 -8.04 2.30
CA MET A 387 24.64 -7.89 3.05
C MET A 387 24.61 -8.73 4.32
N ALA A 388 25.77 -9.09 4.87
CA ALA A 388 25.87 -9.77 6.15
C ALA A 388 25.23 -8.94 7.27
N ARG A 389 24.30 -9.58 7.97
CA ARG A 389 23.52 -9.01 9.07
C ARG A 389 23.81 -9.76 10.35
N LEU A 390 24.06 -9.01 11.42
CA LEU A 390 24.20 -9.53 12.76
C LEU A 390 22.87 -9.37 13.50
N CYS A 391 22.29 -10.48 13.92
CA CYS A 391 20.98 -10.55 14.57
C CYS A 391 21.15 -10.97 16.03
N PHE A 392 20.52 -10.23 16.95
CA PHE A 392 20.53 -10.51 18.37
C PHE A 392 19.12 -10.77 18.91
N ALA A 393 19.03 -11.65 19.91
CA ALA A 393 17.87 -11.75 20.78
C ALA A 393 18.29 -11.91 22.24
N LEU A 394 17.61 -11.17 23.11
CA LEU A 394 17.75 -11.25 24.55
C LEU A 394 16.66 -12.17 25.11
N TYR A 395 17.07 -13.18 25.88
CA TYR A 395 16.21 -14.17 26.50
C TYR A 395 16.28 -14.11 28.02
N ALA A 396 15.14 -14.34 28.67
CA ALA A 396 15.08 -14.77 30.06
C ALA A 396 14.92 -16.30 30.13
N VAL A 397 15.88 -16.95 30.77
CA VAL A 397 16.02 -18.41 30.88
C VAL A 397 15.90 -18.82 32.34
N ILE A 398 15.25 -19.95 32.61
CA ILE A 398 15.18 -20.49 33.98
C ILE A 398 16.49 -21.19 34.30
N GLU A 399 17.05 -20.91 35.48
CA GLU A 399 18.28 -21.54 35.97
C GLU A 399 18.13 -23.07 35.95
N LYS A 400 19.04 -23.75 35.25
CA LYS A 400 19.08 -25.22 35.18
C LYS A 400 19.53 -25.78 36.54
N ALA A 401 18.60 -25.95 37.47
CA ALA A 401 18.88 -26.58 38.76
C ALA A 401 19.47 -28.00 38.53
N LYS A 402 20.62 -28.28 39.14
CA LYS A 402 21.20 -29.63 39.20
C LYS A 402 20.17 -30.58 39.82
N LYS A 403 19.80 -31.63 39.06
CA LYS A 403 18.84 -32.72 39.36
C LYS A 403 18.49 -32.90 40.85
N ALA A 404 17.22 -32.67 41.19
CA ALA A 404 16.54 -33.43 42.24
C ALA A 404 15.48 -34.34 41.57
N ARG A 405 15.55 -35.65 41.85
CA ARG A 405 14.60 -36.66 41.39
C ARG A 405 13.18 -36.27 41.83
N SER A 406 12.33 -35.85 40.91
CA SER A 406 10.90 -35.66 41.16
C SER A 406 10.09 -36.18 39.96
N THR A 407 9.29 -37.22 40.21
CA THR A 407 8.46 -37.99 39.27
C THR A 407 7.11 -37.33 38.94
N LYS A 408 7.06 -35.99 38.80
CA LYS A 408 5.87 -35.30 38.28
C LYS A 408 6.24 -34.46 37.06
N LYS A 409 5.70 -34.84 35.91
CA LYS A 409 5.64 -34.08 34.65
C LYS A 409 5.06 -32.68 34.94
N LYS A 410 5.90 -31.73 35.35
CA LYS A 410 5.58 -30.29 35.31
C LYS A 410 5.99 -29.80 33.93
N SER A 411 5.09 -29.08 33.26
CA SER A 411 5.34 -28.41 31.97
C SER A 411 6.68 -27.69 32.00
N LYS A 412 7.56 -27.95 31.01
CA LYS A 412 8.73 -27.09 30.75
C LYS A 412 8.21 -25.66 30.63
N LYS A 413 8.52 -24.78 31.58
CA LYS A 413 8.37 -23.34 31.37
C LYS A 413 9.40 -22.99 30.29
N ALA A 414 8.92 -22.48 29.15
CA ALA A 414 9.73 -22.17 27.98
C ALA A 414 10.58 -20.91 28.22
N ASP A 415 11.74 -20.84 27.57
CA ASP A 415 12.59 -19.66 27.55
C ASP A 415 11.78 -18.48 27.00
N CYS A 416 11.90 -17.31 27.63
CA CYS A 416 11.08 -16.15 27.31
C CYS A 416 11.89 -15.16 26.47
N PRO A 417 11.55 -14.96 25.17
CA PRO A 417 12.19 -13.92 24.37
C PRO A 417 11.74 -12.55 24.88
N ILE A 418 12.70 -11.67 25.22
CA ILE A 418 12.44 -10.33 25.75
C ILE A 418 12.45 -9.30 24.61
N ALA A 419 13.54 -9.28 23.85
CA ALA A 419 13.77 -8.28 22.82
C ALA A 419 14.72 -8.79 21.74
N TRP A 420 14.71 -8.17 20.56
CA TRP A 420 15.59 -8.49 19.44
C TRP A 420 16.11 -7.20 18.77
N VAL A 421 17.27 -7.28 18.12
CA VAL A 421 17.79 -6.18 17.30
C VAL A 421 18.71 -6.72 16.21
N ASN A 422 18.64 -6.13 15.02
CA ASN A 422 19.48 -6.51 13.90
C ASN A 422 20.34 -5.31 13.48
N VAL A 423 21.55 -5.56 13.01
CA VAL A 423 22.46 -4.53 12.52
C VAL A 423 23.25 -5.05 11.31
N MET A 424 23.42 -4.21 10.29
CA MET A 424 24.29 -4.53 9.15
C MET A 424 25.75 -4.44 9.58
N LEU A 425 26.58 -5.42 9.17
CA LEU A 425 28.02 -5.41 9.44
C LEU A 425 28.75 -4.34 8.62
N PHE A 426 28.27 -4.08 7.41
CA PHE A 426 28.75 -3.00 6.55
C PHE A 426 27.80 -1.80 6.63
N ASP A 427 28.32 -0.59 6.52
CA ASP A 427 27.49 0.62 6.39
C ASP A 427 27.05 0.87 4.94
N TYR A 428 26.33 1.97 4.71
CA TYR A 428 25.81 2.34 3.37
C TYR A 428 26.92 2.75 2.37
N LYS A 429 28.15 3.01 2.86
CA LYS A 429 29.34 3.38 2.08
C LYS A 429 30.29 2.20 1.87
N ASP A 430 29.81 0.99 2.11
CA ASP A 430 30.55 -0.26 1.97
C ASP A 430 31.66 -0.46 3.02
N GLN A 431 31.71 0.36 4.08
CA GLN A 431 32.72 0.23 5.13
C GLN A 431 32.30 -0.83 6.17
N LEU A 432 33.23 -1.71 6.55
CA LEU A 432 33.03 -2.62 7.69
C LEU A 432 32.98 -1.80 8.99
N LYS A 433 31.93 -1.99 9.78
CA LYS A 433 31.76 -1.27 11.04
C LYS A 433 32.83 -1.66 12.05
N THR A 434 33.29 -0.66 12.81
CA THR A 434 34.32 -0.80 13.86
C THR A 434 33.93 0.07 15.05
N GLY A 435 34.41 -0.29 16.25
CA GLY A 435 34.15 0.47 17.48
C GLY A 435 32.81 0.16 18.16
N GLU A 436 32.52 0.93 19.20
CA GLU A 436 31.36 0.73 20.07
C GLU A 436 30.05 1.20 19.42
N CYS A 437 28.97 0.45 19.64
CA CYS A 437 27.64 0.75 19.14
C CYS A 437 26.57 0.39 20.18
N CYS A 438 25.64 1.31 20.42
CA CYS A 438 24.47 1.08 21.28
C CYS A 438 23.25 0.76 20.41
N LEU A 439 22.75 -0.47 20.52
CA LEU A 439 21.64 -0.99 19.73
C LEU A 439 20.35 -1.00 20.56
N HIS A 440 19.42 -0.11 20.24
CA HIS A 440 18.10 -0.08 20.89
C HIS A 440 17.19 -1.17 20.31
N MET A 441 16.69 -2.04 21.17
CA MET A 441 16.03 -3.28 20.80
C MET A 441 14.52 -3.13 20.62
N TRP A 442 13.96 -4.00 19.80
CA TRP A 442 12.53 -4.17 19.59
C TRP A 442 11.98 -5.24 20.53
N SER A 443 10.79 -5.04 21.09
CA SER A 443 10.16 -6.05 21.94
C SER A 443 9.85 -7.32 21.16
N SER A 444 10.13 -8.48 21.77
CA SER A 444 9.73 -9.77 21.24
C SER A 444 8.34 -10.14 21.75
N PHE A 445 7.52 -10.73 20.89
CA PHE A 445 6.25 -11.34 21.28
C PHE A 445 6.36 -12.85 21.06
N PRO A 446 5.81 -13.69 21.95
CA PRO A 446 5.78 -15.13 21.74
C PRO A 446 4.89 -15.44 20.53
N ASP A 447 5.51 -15.66 19.38
CA ASP A 447 4.85 -16.13 18.16
C ASP A 447 4.81 -17.67 18.13
N GLU A 448 3.85 -18.26 17.41
CA GLU A 448 3.64 -19.71 17.30
C GLU A 448 4.89 -20.47 16.82
N LYS A 449 5.80 -19.79 16.10
CA LYS A 449 7.02 -20.38 15.53
C LYS A 449 8.14 -20.63 16.52
N GLY A 450 8.21 -19.90 17.64
CA GLY A 450 9.28 -20.06 18.63
C GLY A 450 10.70 -19.97 18.07
N GLU A 451 10.92 -19.22 16.97
CA GLU A 451 12.26 -19.00 16.41
C GLU A 451 13.15 -18.24 17.41
N LEU A 452 14.44 -18.59 17.44
CA LEU A 452 15.41 -18.07 18.40
C LEU A 452 15.88 -16.63 18.09
N LEU A 453 15.84 -16.24 16.82
CA LEU A 453 16.24 -14.92 16.33
C LEU A 453 15.18 -14.44 15.34
N ASN A 454 15.16 -13.14 15.04
CA ASN A 454 14.25 -12.54 14.06
C ASN A 454 15.01 -11.91 12.88
N PRO A 455 15.61 -12.70 11.97
CA PRO A 455 16.42 -12.17 10.87
C PRO A 455 15.62 -11.35 9.86
N MET A 456 14.31 -11.63 9.71
CA MET A 456 13.37 -10.89 8.86
C MET A 456 13.05 -9.48 9.39
N GLY A 457 13.32 -9.22 10.68
CA GLY A 457 13.10 -7.93 11.30
C GLY A 457 13.99 -6.83 10.74
N THR A 458 13.53 -5.58 10.88
CA THR A 458 14.26 -4.39 10.44
C THR A 458 15.66 -4.29 11.04
N VAL A 459 16.60 -3.70 10.28
CA VAL A 459 17.95 -3.35 10.76
C VAL A 459 18.03 -1.96 11.38
N GLN A 460 16.93 -1.21 11.35
CA GLN A 460 16.83 0.08 12.02
C GLN A 460 16.66 -0.14 13.52
N CYS A 461 17.43 0.59 14.32
CA CYS A 461 17.29 0.58 15.77
C CYS A 461 15.93 1.12 16.20
N ASN A 462 15.43 0.68 17.35
CA ASN A 462 14.20 1.19 17.89
C ASN A 462 14.33 2.70 18.20
N PRO A 463 13.49 3.57 17.60
CA PRO A 463 13.59 5.02 17.82
C PRO A 463 13.15 5.46 19.22
N ASN A 464 12.57 4.56 20.05
CA ASN A 464 12.24 4.82 21.44
C ASN A 464 13.47 4.64 22.35
N THR A 465 14.46 5.53 22.22
CA THR A 465 15.73 5.44 22.94
C THR A 465 15.60 5.63 24.46
N GLU A 466 14.55 6.32 24.90
CA GLU A 466 14.32 6.62 26.31
C GLU A 466 13.89 5.40 27.13
N SER A 467 13.05 4.53 26.56
CA SER A 467 12.42 3.42 27.33
C SER A 467 12.76 2.02 26.81
N ALA A 468 13.20 1.88 25.56
CA ALA A 468 13.53 0.56 25.01
C ALA A 468 14.78 -0.02 25.69
N ALA A 469 14.79 -1.34 25.85
CA ALA A 469 16.00 -2.06 26.21
C ALA A 469 17.07 -1.83 25.14
N SER A 470 18.33 -1.69 25.55
CA SER A 470 19.44 -1.50 24.62
C SER A 470 20.57 -2.47 24.91
N LEU A 471 21.37 -2.75 23.90
CA LEU A 471 22.51 -3.65 23.96
C LEU A 471 23.73 -2.94 23.38
N VAL A 472 24.79 -2.83 24.18
CA VAL A 472 26.06 -2.22 23.78
C VAL A 472 27.01 -3.32 23.31
N ILE A 473 27.47 -3.19 22.07
CA ILE A 473 28.48 -4.06 21.46
C ILE A 473 29.69 -3.24 21.03
N CYS A 474 30.84 -3.89 20.90
CA CYS A 474 31.98 -3.34 20.18
C CYS A 474 32.31 -4.22 18.98
N PHE A 475 32.32 -3.60 17.79
CA PHE A 475 32.88 -4.20 16.59
C PHE A 475 34.42 -4.19 16.67
N PRO A 476 35.09 -5.23 16.16
CA PRO A 476 36.53 -5.37 16.28
C PRO A 476 37.27 -4.33 15.41
N ASN A 477 38.38 -3.81 15.93
CA ASN A 477 39.33 -3.01 15.15
C ASN A 477 40.28 -3.94 14.40
N VAL A 478 39.92 -4.30 13.17
CA VAL A 478 40.56 -5.37 12.39
C VAL A 478 41.80 -4.93 11.61
N ALA A 479 41.97 -3.62 11.39
CA ALA A 479 43.07 -3.03 10.63
C ALA A 479 43.37 -1.61 11.14
N SER A 480 44.54 -1.06 10.77
CA SER A 480 44.94 0.31 11.09
C SER A 480 44.24 1.38 10.25
N HIS A 481 43.64 0.97 9.13
CA HIS A 481 42.89 1.83 8.22
C HIS A 481 41.47 1.27 8.05
N PRO A 482 40.49 2.09 7.64
CA PRO A 482 39.15 1.63 7.32
C PRO A 482 39.16 0.49 6.28
N VAL A 483 38.33 -0.52 6.51
CA VAL A 483 38.15 -1.67 5.63
C VAL A 483 36.87 -1.50 4.86
N TYR A 484 36.94 -1.62 3.54
CA TYR A 484 35.78 -1.54 2.66
C TYR A 484 35.52 -2.89 2.01
N TYR A 485 34.24 -3.17 1.71
CA TYR A 485 33.86 -4.27 0.84
C TYR A 485 34.51 -4.05 -0.54
N PRO A 486 35.00 -5.12 -1.20
CA PRO A 486 35.63 -5.02 -2.51
C PRO A 486 34.78 -4.29 -3.53
N SER A 487 35.44 -3.52 -4.40
CA SER A 487 34.74 -2.81 -5.47
C SER A 487 34.10 -3.80 -6.43
N PHE A 488 33.13 -3.30 -7.20
CA PHE A 488 32.48 -4.11 -8.23
C PHE A 488 33.48 -4.70 -9.24
N GLU A 489 34.51 -3.93 -9.63
CA GLU A 489 35.57 -4.38 -10.53
C GLU A 489 36.37 -5.54 -9.93
N GLN A 490 36.75 -5.45 -8.65
CA GLN A 490 37.48 -6.51 -7.95
C GLN A 490 36.67 -7.81 -7.82
N LEU A 491 35.35 -7.70 -7.62
CA LEU A 491 34.43 -8.86 -7.63
C LEU A 491 34.43 -9.56 -8.99
N LEU A 492 34.37 -8.81 -10.08
CA LEU A 492 34.39 -9.39 -11.43
C LEU A 492 35.73 -10.02 -11.77
N GLU A 493 36.85 -9.41 -11.37
CA GLU A 493 38.19 -9.98 -11.56
C GLU A 493 38.33 -11.33 -10.86
N LEU A 494 37.95 -11.42 -9.58
CA LEU A 494 37.99 -12.68 -8.84
C LEU A 494 37.03 -13.72 -9.44
N GLY A 495 35.81 -13.31 -9.78
CA GLY A 495 34.80 -14.19 -10.36
C GLY A 495 35.22 -14.82 -11.70
N ARG A 496 35.95 -14.07 -12.55
CA ARG A 496 36.50 -14.58 -13.82
C ARG A 496 37.69 -15.51 -13.60
N ASN A 497 38.54 -15.23 -12.62
CA ASN A 497 39.70 -16.08 -12.31
C ASN A 497 39.28 -17.44 -11.73
N GLY A 498 38.08 -17.53 -11.15
CA GLY A 498 37.47 -18.78 -10.70
C GLY A 498 36.74 -19.58 -11.78
N GLU A 499 36.75 -19.15 -13.06
CA GLU A 499 36.12 -19.88 -14.16
C GLU A 499 36.88 -21.18 -14.45
N PRO A 500 36.26 -22.36 -14.30
CA PRO A 500 36.89 -23.60 -14.77
C PRO A 500 37.02 -23.55 -16.30
N PRO A 501 38.10 -24.10 -16.90
CA PRO A 501 38.19 -24.26 -18.35
C PRO A 501 36.95 -25.02 -18.85
N ARG A 502 36.29 -24.53 -19.92
CA ARG A 502 35.15 -25.23 -20.55
C ARG A 502 35.53 -26.70 -20.82
N ALA A 503 35.07 -27.62 -19.97
CA ALA A 503 35.28 -29.04 -20.15
C ALA A 503 34.33 -29.57 -21.24
N ALA A 504 34.81 -30.56 -21.99
CA ALA A 504 34.08 -31.20 -23.10
C ALA A 504 32.89 -32.07 -22.60
N PRO A 505 32.13 -32.70 -23.51
CA PRO A 505 30.67 -32.77 -23.44
C PRO A 505 30.16 -33.39 -22.13
N GLU A 506 29.33 -32.62 -21.43
CA GLU A 506 28.67 -32.98 -20.18
C GLU A 506 27.87 -34.28 -20.29
N ASP A 507 27.94 -35.08 -19.23
CA ASP A 507 27.21 -36.33 -19.07
C ASP A 507 25.70 -36.11 -19.31
N PRO A 508 25.09 -36.78 -20.30
CA PRO A 508 23.65 -36.72 -20.56
C PRO A 508 22.80 -37.06 -19.33
N GLU A 509 23.32 -37.89 -18.42
CA GLU A 509 22.63 -38.28 -17.19
C GLU A 509 22.58 -37.12 -16.17
N GLU A 510 23.66 -36.36 -16.00
CA GLU A 510 23.68 -35.14 -15.17
C GLU A 510 22.73 -34.07 -15.72
N LYS A 511 22.64 -33.91 -17.05
CA LYS A 511 21.67 -33.01 -17.69
C LYS A 511 20.22 -33.41 -17.45
N LEU A 512 19.93 -34.71 -17.51
CA LEU A 512 18.60 -35.22 -17.23
C LEU A 512 18.24 -35.00 -15.75
N GLN A 513 19.17 -35.28 -14.84
CA GLN A 513 19.00 -35.03 -13.40
C GLN A 513 18.79 -33.54 -13.11
N LEU A 514 19.57 -32.63 -13.71
CA LEU A 514 19.39 -31.19 -13.59
C LEU A 514 17.98 -30.79 -14.03
N LYS A 515 17.52 -31.28 -15.19
CA LYS A 515 16.18 -31.00 -15.70
C LYS A 515 15.11 -31.46 -14.70
N GLU A 516 15.22 -32.68 -14.17
CA GLU A 516 14.28 -33.20 -13.18
C GLU A 516 14.26 -32.37 -11.88
N ILE A 517 15.42 -31.91 -11.41
CA ILE A 517 15.55 -31.03 -10.23
C ILE A 517 14.89 -29.67 -10.48
N LEU A 518 15.15 -29.06 -11.64
CA LEU A 518 14.61 -27.74 -11.99
C LEU A 518 13.11 -27.78 -12.26
N GLU A 519 12.59 -28.85 -12.86
CA GLU A 519 11.17 -29.04 -13.19
C GLU A 519 10.33 -29.60 -12.02
N ARG A 520 10.96 -29.98 -10.90
CA ARG A 520 10.27 -30.52 -9.72
C ARG A 520 9.17 -29.54 -9.24
N ARG A 521 7.90 -29.96 -9.40
CA ARG A 521 6.70 -29.15 -9.10
C ARG A 521 6.44 -29.02 -7.59
N SER A 522 6.92 -29.97 -6.79
CA SER A 522 6.96 -29.84 -5.34
C SER A 522 8.06 -28.86 -4.95
N HIS A 523 7.74 -27.85 -4.13
CA HIS A 523 8.72 -26.94 -3.51
C HIS A 523 9.47 -27.64 -2.37
N THR A 524 9.92 -28.87 -2.61
CA THR A 524 10.79 -29.62 -1.71
C THR A 524 12.16 -28.98 -1.69
N GLU A 525 12.72 -28.76 -0.49
CA GLU A 525 14.09 -28.30 -0.33
C GLU A 525 15.05 -29.21 -1.11
N LEU A 526 16.03 -28.60 -1.76
CA LEU A 526 17.07 -29.33 -2.48
C LEU A 526 17.99 -30.03 -1.49
N TYR A 527 18.27 -31.31 -1.73
CA TYR A 527 19.26 -32.05 -0.96
C TYR A 527 20.68 -31.53 -1.27
N GLU A 528 21.63 -31.68 -0.35
CA GLU A 528 23.00 -31.16 -0.52
C GLU A 528 23.69 -31.60 -1.82
N HIS A 529 23.53 -32.88 -2.22
CA HIS A 529 24.07 -33.37 -3.48
C HIS A 529 23.43 -32.72 -4.73
N GLU A 530 22.14 -32.35 -4.65
CA GLU A 530 21.44 -31.63 -5.71
C GLU A 530 21.95 -30.17 -5.78
N LYS A 531 22.21 -29.55 -4.62
CA LYS A 531 22.80 -28.19 -4.57
C LYS A 531 24.17 -28.16 -5.24
N ASP A 532 25.04 -29.13 -4.92
CA ASP A 532 26.37 -29.20 -5.53
C ASP A 532 26.29 -29.42 -7.05
N LEU A 533 25.35 -30.23 -7.55
CA LEU A 533 25.11 -30.40 -8.99
C LEU A 533 24.61 -29.11 -9.66
N VAL A 534 23.62 -28.44 -9.07
CA VAL A 534 23.06 -27.18 -9.60
C VAL A 534 24.13 -26.08 -9.60
N TRP A 535 25.00 -26.02 -8.58
CA TRP A 535 26.14 -25.10 -8.56
C TRP A 535 27.17 -25.45 -9.64
N LYS A 536 27.52 -26.73 -9.80
CA LYS A 536 28.43 -27.22 -10.85
C LYS A 536 27.95 -26.79 -12.25
N MET A 537 26.65 -26.94 -12.52
CA MET A 537 26.02 -26.66 -13.81
C MET A 537 25.48 -25.22 -13.96
N ARG A 538 25.93 -24.27 -13.13
CA ARG A 538 25.43 -22.88 -13.12
C ARG A 538 25.43 -22.16 -14.48
N TYR A 539 26.39 -22.48 -15.35
CA TYR A 539 26.46 -21.92 -16.71
C TYR A 539 25.40 -22.51 -17.64
N ASP A 540 25.12 -23.82 -17.56
CA ASP A 540 24.01 -24.45 -18.28
C ASP A 540 22.67 -23.88 -17.84
N ILE A 541 22.51 -23.62 -16.54
CA ILE A 541 21.29 -23.00 -16.00
C ILE A 541 21.11 -21.62 -16.60
N ARG A 542 22.16 -20.79 -16.65
CA ARG A 542 22.10 -19.47 -17.29
C ARG A 542 21.65 -19.59 -18.75
N ASP A 543 22.25 -20.52 -19.50
CA ASP A 543 22.09 -20.61 -20.95
C ASP A 543 20.78 -21.31 -21.36
N GLN A 544 20.31 -22.29 -20.59
CA GLN A 544 19.16 -23.15 -20.94
C GLN A 544 17.93 -22.93 -20.05
N TYR A 545 18.10 -22.47 -18.81
CA TYR A 545 17.04 -22.33 -17.80
C TYR A 545 17.11 -21.01 -17.01
N PRO A 546 17.13 -19.83 -17.68
CA PRO A 546 17.35 -18.55 -17.00
C PRO A 546 16.33 -18.25 -15.89
N GLN A 547 15.09 -18.75 -16.01
CA GLN A 547 14.04 -18.65 -15.00
C GLN A 547 14.37 -19.31 -13.64
N ALA A 548 15.38 -20.18 -13.59
CA ALA A 548 15.82 -20.87 -12.38
C ALA A 548 16.85 -20.07 -11.54
N LEU A 549 17.09 -18.79 -11.87
CA LEU A 549 18.02 -17.92 -11.14
C LEU A 549 17.77 -17.93 -9.62
N ALA A 550 16.51 -17.83 -9.18
CA ALA A 550 16.14 -17.87 -7.77
C ALA A 550 16.63 -19.15 -7.07
N LYS A 551 16.50 -20.31 -7.71
CA LYS A 551 16.99 -21.59 -7.18
C LYS A 551 18.52 -21.57 -7.05
N LEU A 552 19.22 -21.05 -8.06
CA LEU A 552 20.68 -20.95 -8.04
C LEU A 552 21.18 -20.00 -6.93
N LEU A 553 20.50 -18.87 -6.73
CA LEU A 553 20.83 -17.91 -5.67
C LEU A 553 20.65 -18.49 -4.27
N ILE A 554 19.58 -19.28 -4.05
CA ILE A 554 19.31 -19.92 -2.74
C ILE A 554 20.38 -20.93 -2.36
N ILE A 555 20.98 -21.62 -3.33
CA ILE A 555 22.01 -22.64 -3.06
C ILE A 555 23.44 -22.09 -3.05
N THR A 556 23.63 -20.83 -3.47
CA THR A 556 24.95 -20.20 -3.50
C THR A 556 25.49 -20.10 -2.09
N LYS A 557 26.74 -20.53 -1.86
CA LYS A 557 27.36 -20.47 -0.53
C LYS A 557 27.78 -19.03 -0.22
N TRP A 558 26.87 -18.25 0.34
CA TRP A 558 27.09 -16.83 0.64
C TRP A 558 28.14 -16.57 1.73
N ASN A 559 28.56 -17.61 2.45
CA ASN A 559 29.66 -17.59 3.41
C ASN A 559 31.03 -17.94 2.78
N LYS A 560 31.16 -17.83 1.45
CA LYS A 560 32.41 -18.00 0.71
C LYS A 560 32.54 -16.91 -0.34
N HIS A 561 33.52 -16.04 -0.18
CA HIS A 561 33.64 -14.87 -1.06
C HIS A 561 33.97 -15.24 -2.53
N GLU A 562 34.66 -16.37 -2.77
CA GLU A 562 34.94 -16.89 -4.12
C GLU A 562 33.65 -17.30 -4.86
N ASP A 563 32.76 -18.02 -4.18
CA ASP A 563 31.48 -18.45 -4.75
C ASP A 563 30.58 -17.24 -5.01
N VAL A 564 30.55 -16.28 -4.07
CA VAL A 564 29.82 -15.02 -4.26
C VAL A 564 30.37 -14.25 -5.47
N ALA A 565 31.69 -14.10 -5.60
CA ALA A 565 32.30 -13.40 -6.75
C ALA A 565 31.96 -14.06 -8.09
N GLN A 566 31.97 -15.40 -8.16
CA GLN A 566 31.54 -16.15 -9.34
C GLN A 566 30.05 -15.92 -9.65
N MET A 567 29.18 -15.93 -8.64
CA MET A 567 27.75 -15.71 -8.84
C MET A 567 27.44 -14.28 -9.32
N ILE A 568 28.11 -13.27 -8.75
CA ILE A 568 27.96 -11.87 -9.19
C ILE A 568 28.49 -11.68 -10.61
N SER A 569 29.61 -12.32 -10.97
CA SER A 569 30.13 -12.34 -12.35
C SER A 569 29.12 -12.99 -13.32
N LEU A 570 28.55 -14.13 -12.94
CA LEU A 570 27.54 -14.84 -13.73
C LEU A 570 26.29 -13.97 -13.95
N LEU A 571 25.85 -13.25 -12.92
CA LEU A 571 24.68 -12.36 -12.95
C LEU A 571 24.82 -11.23 -13.99
N GLN A 572 26.04 -10.75 -14.27
CA GLN A 572 26.28 -9.73 -15.30
C GLN A 572 25.96 -10.19 -16.72
N THR A 573 26.09 -11.49 -16.95
CA THR A 573 25.79 -12.13 -18.24
C THR A 573 24.43 -12.83 -18.24
N TRP A 574 23.67 -12.73 -17.15
CA TRP A 574 22.41 -13.45 -17.01
C TRP A 574 21.35 -12.86 -17.95
N PRO A 575 20.63 -13.71 -18.71
CA PRO A 575 19.53 -13.24 -19.56
C PRO A 575 18.46 -12.54 -18.74
N GLU A 576 17.95 -11.43 -19.24
CA GLU A 576 16.91 -10.68 -18.54
C GLU A 576 15.65 -11.53 -18.27
N LEU A 577 15.08 -11.42 -17.08
CA LEU A 577 13.98 -12.29 -16.66
C LEU A 577 12.60 -11.72 -17.00
N PRO A 578 11.58 -12.59 -17.13
CA PRO A 578 10.18 -12.18 -17.06
C PRO A 578 9.88 -11.50 -15.71
N VAL A 579 8.93 -10.55 -15.73
CA VAL A 579 8.46 -9.81 -14.54
C VAL A 579 8.11 -10.74 -13.38
N LEU A 580 7.44 -11.86 -13.66
CA LEU A 580 7.03 -12.84 -12.65
C LEU A 580 8.21 -13.33 -11.82
N ASN A 581 9.30 -13.72 -12.48
CA ASN A 581 10.51 -14.22 -11.82
C ASN A 581 11.29 -13.09 -11.14
N ALA A 582 11.29 -11.88 -11.71
CA ALA A 582 11.92 -10.73 -11.09
C ALA A 582 11.24 -10.31 -9.77
N LEU A 583 9.92 -10.46 -9.65
CA LEU A 583 9.19 -10.20 -8.41
C LEU A 583 9.62 -11.14 -7.26
N GLU A 584 9.93 -12.40 -7.56
CA GLU A 584 10.43 -13.36 -6.56
C GLU A 584 11.75 -12.89 -5.94
N LEU A 585 12.64 -12.30 -6.75
CA LEU A 585 13.95 -11.81 -6.34
C LEU A 585 13.92 -10.57 -5.43
N LEU A 586 12.73 -10.01 -5.15
CA LEU A 586 12.54 -8.93 -4.17
C LEU A 586 12.10 -9.45 -2.79
N ASP A 587 11.87 -10.77 -2.63
CA ASP A 587 11.63 -11.35 -1.31
C ASP A 587 12.89 -11.26 -0.43
N PHE A 588 12.68 -11.26 0.88
CA PHE A 588 13.73 -11.22 1.91
C PHE A 588 14.86 -12.26 1.73
N SER A 589 14.56 -13.37 1.06
CA SER A 589 15.53 -14.43 0.73
C SER A 589 16.69 -13.95 -0.15
N PHE A 590 16.54 -12.82 -0.85
CA PHE A 590 17.50 -12.30 -1.83
C PHE A 590 18.00 -10.88 -1.47
N PRO A 591 18.74 -10.70 -0.36
CA PRO A 591 19.10 -9.37 0.13
C PRO A 591 20.20 -8.68 -0.68
N ASP A 592 20.95 -9.40 -1.53
CA ASP A 592 22.12 -8.87 -2.24
C ASP A 592 21.76 -7.72 -3.20
N ARG A 593 22.57 -6.64 -3.18
CA ARG A 593 22.30 -5.43 -3.97
C ARG A 593 22.30 -5.65 -5.47
N TYR A 594 23.13 -6.55 -5.98
CA TYR A 594 23.21 -6.80 -7.42
C TYR A 594 22.04 -7.65 -7.89
N VAL A 595 21.57 -8.58 -7.05
CA VAL A 595 20.32 -9.31 -7.29
C VAL A 595 19.13 -8.35 -7.30
N GLY A 596 19.02 -7.47 -6.32
CA GLY A 596 18.00 -6.42 -6.29
C GLY A 596 18.08 -5.51 -7.52
N SER A 597 19.26 -5.04 -7.90
CA SER A 597 19.46 -4.22 -9.11
C SER A 597 19.03 -4.96 -10.40
N PHE A 598 19.38 -6.23 -10.53
CA PHE A 598 18.96 -7.08 -11.65
C PHE A 598 17.43 -7.25 -11.71
N ALA A 599 16.79 -7.48 -10.56
CA ALA A 599 15.34 -7.56 -10.43
C ALA A 599 14.68 -6.25 -10.88
N ILE A 600 15.15 -5.10 -10.37
CA ILE A 600 14.62 -3.78 -10.76
C ILE A 600 14.81 -3.50 -12.25
N ASN A 601 15.94 -3.89 -12.85
CA ASN A 601 16.14 -3.75 -14.29
C ASN A 601 15.08 -4.52 -15.09
N SER A 602 14.73 -5.74 -14.67
CA SER A 602 13.65 -6.51 -15.28
C SER A 602 12.27 -5.86 -15.07
N LEU A 603 12.03 -5.24 -13.91
CA LEU A 603 10.78 -4.53 -13.60
C LEU A 603 10.61 -3.21 -14.35
N LYS A 604 11.67 -2.61 -14.92
CA LYS A 604 11.55 -1.40 -15.77
C LYS A 604 10.67 -1.63 -17.01
N LYS A 605 10.48 -2.88 -17.42
CA LYS A 605 9.55 -3.27 -18.50
C LYS A 605 8.07 -3.18 -18.14
N LEU A 606 7.74 -3.16 -16.84
CA LEU A 606 6.36 -3.08 -16.39
C LEU A 606 5.67 -1.85 -16.97
N THR A 607 4.51 -2.06 -17.58
CA THR A 607 3.60 -0.96 -17.88
C THR A 607 3.12 -0.29 -16.59
N ASP A 608 2.68 0.96 -16.66
CA ASP A 608 2.12 1.65 -15.48
C ASP A 608 0.90 0.91 -14.89
N HIS A 609 0.10 0.26 -15.75
CA HIS A 609 -1.03 -0.55 -15.33
C HIS A 609 -0.61 -1.79 -14.53
N GLU A 610 0.36 -2.56 -15.03
CA GLU A 610 0.88 -3.73 -14.30
C GLU A 610 1.61 -3.30 -13.02
N LEU A 611 2.40 -2.22 -13.05
CA LEU A 611 3.05 -1.69 -11.87
C LEU A 611 2.02 -1.30 -10.79
N PHE A 612 0.94 -0.63 -11.18
CA PHE A 612 -0.14 -0.27 -10.25
C PHE A 612 -0.74 -1.51 -9.58
N GLN A 613 -0.90 -2.61 -10.32
CA GLN A 613 -1.42 -3.87 -9.80
C GLN A 613 -0.49 -4.55 -8.79
N TYR A 614 0.79 -4.18 -8.70
CA TYR A 614 1.77 -4.73 -7.76
C TYR A 614 2.33 -3.69 -6.77
N LEU A 615 1.84 -2.44 -6.85
CA LEU A 615 2.40 -1.31 -6.11
C LEU A 615 2.39 -1.54 -4.60
N LEU A 616 1.32 -2.15 -4.08
CA LEU A 616 1.23 -2.48 -2.65
C LEU A 616 2.41 -3.37 -2.23
N GLN A 617 2.67 -4.47 -2.94
CA GLN A 617 3.75 -5.41 -2.64
C GLN A 617 5.12 -4.74 -2.74
N LEU A 618 5.34 -3.93 -3.78
CA LEU A 618 6.60 -3.21 -3.98
C LEU A 618 6.88 -2.20 -2.86
N VAL A 619 5.85 -1.55 -2.32
CA VAL A 619 6.00 -0.69 -1.13
C VAL A 619 6.35 -1.51 0.11
N GLN A 620 5.75 -2.70 0.28
CA GLN A 620 6.02 -3.55 1.44
C GLN A 620 7.46 -4.07 1.46
N VAL A 621 8.04 -4.44 0.32
CA VAL A 621 9.40 -4.99 0.28
C VAL A 621 10.50 -3.95 0.51
N LEU A 622 10.20 -2.65 0.47
CA LEU A 622 11.10 -1.60 0.97
C LEU A 622 11.48 -1.81 2.45
N LYS A 623 10.70 -2.59 3.19
CA LYS A 623 10.98 -2.96 4.59
C LYS A 623 12.12 -3.98 4.73
N TYR A 624 12.39 -4.76 3.68
CA TYR A 624 13.51 -5.70 3.64
C TYR A 624 14.83 -5.05 3.23
N GLU A 625 14.76 -3.88 2.59
CA GLU A 625 15.94 -3.13 2.16
C GLU A 625 16.80 -2.72 3.36
N SER A 626 18.11 -2.91 3.23
CA SER A 626 19.05 -2.68 4.32
C SER A 626 19.42 -1.20 4.49
N TYR A 627 19.48 -0.46 3.39
CA TYR A 627 19.85 0.96 3.35
C TYR A 627 18.74 1.82 2.80
N LEU A 628 18.73 3.12 3.12
CA LEU A 628 17.73 4.08 2.69
C LEU A 628 17.76 4.27 1.16
N ASP A 629 18.95 4.51 0.61
CA ASP A 629 19.19 4.70 -0.84
C ASP A 629 19.37 3.33 -1.52
N CYS A 630 18.29 2.84 -2.13
CA CYS A 630 18.28 1.58 -2.87
C CYS A 630 17.61 1.73 -4.25
N GLU A 631 17.90 0.81 -5.17
CA GLU A 631 17.37 0.82 -6.54
C GLU A 631 15.84 0.76 -6.59
N LEU A 632 15.22 0.02 -5.67
CA LEU A 632 13.76 -0.05 -5.57
C LEU A 632 13.15 1.31 -5.19
N THR A 633 13.71 2.01 -4.20
CA THR A 633 13.25 3.35 -3.80
C THR A 633 13.33 4.32 -4.97
N LYS A 634 14.46 4.31 -5.68
CA LYS A 634 14.68 5.17 -6.85
C LYS A 634 13.71 4.85 -7.99
N PHE A 635 13.47 3.56 -8.26
CA PHE A 635 12.50 3.10 -9.25
C PHE A 635 11.07 3.56 -8.91
N LEU A 636 10.61 3.36 -7.66
CA LEU A 636 9.27 3.76 -7.25
C LEU A 636 9.07 5.27 -7.30
N LEU A 637 10.06 6.06 -6.85
CA LEU A 637 10.03 7.52 -6.99
C LEU A 637 9.99 7.96 -8.45
N ASP A 638 10.80 7.34 -9.32
CA ASP A 638 10.82 7.66 -10.75
C ASP A 638 9.46 7.44 -11.42
N ARG A 639 8.81 6.31 -11.11
CA ARG A 639 7.49 5.95 -11.63
C ARG A 639 6.39 6.85 -11.06
N ALA A 640 6.42 7.15 -9.77
CA ALA A 640 5.49 8.07 -9.12
C ALA A 640 5.58 9.51 -9.65
N LEU A 641 6.79 9.97 -10.03
CA LEU A 641 7.00 11.29 -10.60
C LEU A 641 6.69 11.36 -12.10
N SER A 642 6.56 10.21 -12.75
CA SER A 642 6.20 10.07 -14.17
C SER A 642 4.71 9.75 -14.38
N ASN A 643 4.00 9.33 -13.33
CA ASN A 643 2.57 9.05 -13.38
C ASN A 643 1.90 9.45 -12.05
N ARG A 644 1.03 10.46 -12.09
CA ARG A 644 0.39 11.02 -10.88
C ARG A 644 -0.52 10.02 -10.16
N LYS A 645 -1.17 9.09 -10.87
CA LYS A 645 -1.98 8.04 -10.25
C LYS A 645 -1.09 7.12 -9.41
N ILE A 646 0.04 6.68 -9.93
CA ILE A 646 1.02 5.90 -9.17
C ILE A 646 1.53 6.70 -7.96
N GLY A 647 1.87 7.98 -8.15
CA GLY A 647 2.30 8.85 -7.06
C GLY A 647 1.26 9.02 -5.95
N HIS A 648 -0.03 9.13 -6.31
CA HIS A 648 -1.15 9.21 -5.36
C HIS A 648 -1.20 7.99 -4.44
N PHE A 649 -1.18 6.78 -5.00
CA PHE A 649 -1.26 5.57 -4.20
C PHE A 649 0.05 5.22 -3.50
N LEU A 650 1.21 5.54 -4.09
CA LEU A 650 2.50 5.44 -3.40
C LEU A 650 2.49 6.30 -2.13
N PHE A 651 2.02 7.56 -2.23
CA PHE A 651 1.85 8.43 -1.08
C PHE A 651 0.98 7.79 -0.01
N TRP A 652 -0.23 7.32 -0.35
CA TRP A 652 -1.15 6.78 0.65
C TRP A 652 -0.67 5.46 1.26
N HIS A 653 -0.03 4.57 0.50
CA HIS A 653 0.54 3.35 1.05
C HIS A 653 1.65 3.65 2.06
N LEU A 654 2.59 4.56 1.74
CA LEU A 654 3.63 5.00 2.68
C LEU A 654 3.04 5.76 3.88
N ARG A 655 2.12 6.70 3.63
CA ARG A 655 1.51 7.57 4.65
C ARG A 655 0.69 6.77 5.67
N SER A 656 0.02 5.71 5.23
CA SER A 656 -0.78 4.84 6.10
C SER A 656 0.04 4.14 7.17
N GLU A 657 1.34 3.90 6.92
CA GLU A 657 2.24 3.19 7.83
C GLU A 657 3.21 4.12 8.59
N MET A 658 3.07 5.44 8.49
CA MET A 658 3.91 6.40 9.24
C MET A 658 3.79 6.28 10.77
N HIS A 659 2.71 5.65 11.26
CA HIS A 659 2.53 5.34 12.67
C HIS A 659 3.42 4.16 13.15
N VAL A 660 3.94 3.34 12.22
CA VAL A 660 4.77 2.17 12.52
C VAL A 660 6.23 2.59 12.72
N PRO A 661 6.78 2.52 13.94
CA PRO A 661 8.11 3.09 14.23
C PRO A 661 9.25 2.48 13.40
N ALA A 662 9.14 1.21 13.03
CA ALA A 662 10.16 0.48 12.28
C ALA A 662 10.39 1.00 10.86
N VAL A 663 9.42 1.74 10.29
CA VAL A 663 9.47 2.25 8.91
C VAL A 663 9.27 3.76 8.81
N ALA A 664 8.82 4.42 9.89
CA ALA A 664 8.52 5.84 9.91
C ALA A 664 9.66 6.74 9.42
N LEU A 665 10.92 6.37 9.68
CA LEU A 665 12.10 7.07 9.14
C LEU A 665 12.18 6.90 7.61
N ARG A 666 12.31 5.66 7.13
CA ARG A 666 12.42 5.35 5.69
C ARG A 666 11.26 5.94 4.89
N PHE A 667 10.03 5.67 5.31
CA PHE A 667 8.83 6.11 4.60
C PHE A 667 8.68 7.63 4.66
N GLY A 668 9.00 8.26 5.79
CA GLY A 668 9.00 9.72 5.93
C GLY A 668 9.97 10.41 4.98
N LEU A 669 11.18 9.86 4.81
CA LEU A 669 12.17 10.40 3.88
C LEU A 669 11.77 10.23 2.41
N ILE A 670 11.17 9.09 2.05
CA ILE A 670 10.63 8.87 0.68
C ILE A 670 9.46 9.83 0.41
N LEU A 671 8.57 10.02 1.39
CA LEU A 671 7.46 10.97 1.30
C LEU A 671 7.95 12.41 1.15
N GLU A 672 8.98 12.83 1.89
CA GLU A 672 9.63 14.15 1.73
C GLU A 672 10.09 14.34 0.28
N ALA A 673 10.87 13.40 -0.25
CA ALA A 673 11.40 13.46 -1.62
C ALA A 673 10.27 13.51 -2.67
N TYR A 674 9.27 12.65 -2.54
CA TYR A 674 8.10 12.64 -3.43
C TYR A 674 7.35 13.97 -3.43
N CYS A 675 7.10 14.55 -2.24
CA CYS A 675 6.39 15.81 -2.11
C CYS A 675 7.16 16.96 -2.78
N ARG A 676 8.49 17.03 -2.60
CA ARG A 676 9.34 18.01 -3.29
C ARG A 676 9.29 17.86 -4.81
N GLY A 677 9.19 16.62 -5.31
CA GLY A 677 9.00 16.34 -6.73
C GLY A 677 7.57 16.53 -7.25
N SER A 678 6.58 16.75 -6.38
CA SER A 678 5.14 16.76 -6.72
C SER A 678 4.37 17.90 -6.03
N THR A 679 4.94 19.11 -6.02
CA THR A 679 4.44 20.27 -5.26
C THR A 679 2.97 20.61 -5.49
N HIS A 680 2.47 20.53 -6.73
CA HIS A 680 1.04 20.77 -6.98
C HIS A 680 0.15 19.70 -6.35
N HIS A 681 0.60 18.44 -6.35
CA HIS A 681 -0.15 17.35 -5.79
C HIS A 681 -0.26 17.45 -4.26
N ILE A 682 0.71 18.10 -3.59
CA ILE A 682 0.64 18.41 -2.15
C ILE A 682 -0.69 19.09 -1.80
N LYS A 683 -1.17 20.06 -2.58
CA LYS A 683 -2.43 20.76 -2.30
C LYS A 683 -3.63 19.80 -2.26
N VAL A 684 -3.69 18.86 -3.21
CA VAL A 684 -4.75 17.84 -3.24
C VAL A 684 -4.63 16.90 -2.04
N LEU A 685 -3.42 16.43 -1.75
CA LEU A 685 -3.17 15.52 -0.63
C LEU A 685 -3.44 16.18 0.74
N MET A 686 -3.13 17.48 0.88
CA MET A 686 -3.47 18.26 2.08
C MET A 686 -4.98 18.37 2.27
N LYS A 687 -5.72 18.73 1.22
CA LYS A 687 -7.20 18.79 1.29
C LYS A 687 -7.80 17.43 1.64
N GLN A 688 -7.26 16.35 1.10
CA GLN A 688 -7.65 14.99 1.47
C GLN A 688 -7.33 14.67 2.94
N GLY A 689 -6.15 15.05 3.43
CA GLY A 689 -5.75 14.87 4.83
C GLY A 689 -6.65 15.63 5.81
N GLU A 690 -7.01 16.87 5.48
CA GLU A 690 -7.94 17.69 6.26
C GLU A 690 -9.33 17.04 6.33
N ALA A 691 -9.86 16.58 5.20
CA ALA A 691 -11.13 15.85 5.14
C ALA A 691 -11.10 14.59 6.03
N LEU A 692 -10.03 13.79 5.93
CA LEU A 692 -9.86 12.58 6.74
C LEU A 692 -9.78 12.89 8.25
N ASN A 693 -9.11 13.98 8.63
CA ASN A 693 -9.05 14.41 10.02
C ASN A 693 -10.44 14.82 10.55
N LYS A 694 -11.23 15.55 9.76
CA LYS A 694 -12.62 15.89 10.11
C LYS A 694 -13.50 14.64 10.20
N MET A 695 -13.37 13.69 9.27
CA MET A 695 -14.08 12.40 9.33
C MET A 695 -13.70 11.59 10.58
N LYS A 696 -12.42 11.58 10.97
CA LYS A 696 -11.96 10.93 12.19
C LYS A 696 -12.59 11.54 13.43
N ALA A 697 -12.53 12.86 13.57
CA ALA A 697 -13.13 13.58 14.70
C ALA A 697 -14.65 13.34 14.77
N LEU A 698 -15.34 13.37 13.63
CA LEU A 698 -16.77 13.08 13.54
C LEU A 698 -17.10 11.64 13.93
N ASN A 699 -16.27 10.67 13.51
CA ASN A 699 -16.46 9.26 13.86
C ASN A 699 -16.25 9.01 15.36
N ASP A 700 -15.22 9.62 15.94
CA ASP A 700 -14.95 9.55 17.38
C ASP A 700 -16.12 10.18 18.19
N PHE A 701 -16.68 11.30 17.71
CA PHE A 701 -17.92 11.87 18.25
C PHE A 701 -19.11 10.91 18.17
N VAL A 702 -19.37 10.31 17.00
CA VAL A 702 -20.47 9.36 16.79
C VAL A 702 -20.34 8.13 17.69
N LYS A 703 -19.12 7.61 17.88
CA LYS A 703 -18.86 6.48 18.80
C LYS A 703 -19.24 6.81 20.23
N VAL A 704 -18.87 8.00 20.72
CA VAL A 704 -19.19 8.45 22.07
C VAL A 704 -20.69 8.74 22.22
N SER A 705 -21.31 9.41 21.24
CA SER A 705 -22.74 9.73 21.26
C SER A 705 -23.61 8.47 21.21
N SER A 706 -23.24 7.48 20.40
CA SER A 706 -23.99 6.22 20.27
C SER A 706 -24.04 5.39 21.55
N GLN A 707 -23.16 5.67 22.53
CA GLN A 707 -23.21 5.03 23.85
C GLN A 707 -24.24 5.67 24.78
N LYS A 708 -24.67 6.90 24.49
CA LYS A 708 -25.54 7.72 25.36
C LYS A 708 -26.92 7.98 24.76
N ALA A 709 -27.02 8.01 23.44
CA ALA A 709 -28.21 8.41 22.70
C ALA A 709 -28.62 7.35 21.67
N THR A 710 -29.88 7.39 21.25
CA THR A 710 -30.39 6.52 20.19
C THR A 710 -29.77 6.86 18.84
N LYS A 711 -29.83 5.93 17.88
CA LYS A 711 -29.30 6.15 16.52
C LYS A 711 -29.89 7.39 15.83
N PRO A 712 -31.22 7.63 15.85
CA PRO A 712 -31.79 8.84 15.24
C PRO A 712 -31.27 10.13 15.89
N GLN A 713 -31.17 10.18 17.22
CA GLN A 713 -30.63 11.35 17.94
C GLN A 713 -29.16 11.59 17.61
N THR A 714 -28.34 10.54 17.57
CA THR A 714 -26.92 10.64 17.20
C THR A 714 -26.76 11.06 15.73
N LYS A 715 -27.65 10.60 14.84
CA LYS A 715 -27.66 11.01 13.43
C LYS A 715 -27.95 12.51 13.30
N GLU A 716 -28.92 13.03 14.03
CA GLU A 716 -29.23 14.47 14.04
C GLU A 716 -28.04 15.29 14.54
N MET A 717 -27.41 14.88 15.65
CA MET A 717 -26.22 15.56 16.17
C MET A 717 -25.03 15.49 15.19
N MET A 718 -24.86 14.35 14.50
CA MET A 718 -23.88 14.21 13.41
C MET A 718 -24.17 15.21 12.28
N HIS A 719 -25.43 15.36 11.87
CA HIS A 719 -25.81 16.31 10.83
C HIS A 719 -25.57 17.76 11.23
N VAL A 720 -25.87 18.13 12.49
CA VAL A 720 -25.54 19.45 13.03
C VAL A 720 -24.03 19.71 12.96
N CYS A 721 -23.21 18.74 13.36
CA CYS A 721 -21.74 18.85 13.25
C CYS A 721 -21.25 18.97 11.80
N MET A 722 -21.86 18.23 10.86
CA MET A 722 -21.48 18.29 9.45
C MET A 722 -21.89 19.60 8.77
N LYS A 723 -22.97 20.25 9.22
CA LYS A 723 -23.46 21.53 8.69
C LYS A 723 -22.62 22.73 9.13
N GLN A 724 -21.67 22.55 10.04
CA GLN A 724 -20.71 23.58 10.42
C GLN A 724 -19.85 23.98 9.21
N GLU A 725 -19.57 25.27 9.05
CA GLU A 725 -18.83 25.82 7.90
C GLU A 725 -17.47 25.12 7.69
N THR A 726 -16.73 24.90 8.78
CA THR A 726 -15.41 24.23 8.73
C THR A 726 -15.49 22.76 8.30
N TYR A 727 -16.62 22.08 8.54
CA TYR A 727 -16.83 20.69 8.11
C TYR A 727 -17.27 20.64 6.66
N LEU A 728 -18.22 21.49 6.25
CA LEU A 728 -18.69 21.56 4.86
C LEU A 728 -17.55 21.89 3.90
N GLU A 729 -16.71 22.88 4.24
CA GLU A 729 -15.58 23.30 3.40
C GLU A 729 -14.52 22.21 3.28
N ALA A 730 -14.13 21.59 4.39
CA ALA A 730 -13.10 20.55 4.40
C ALA A 730 -13.57 19.25 3.71
N LEU A 731 -14.86 18.90 3.85
CA LEU A 731 -15.41 17.69 3.26
C LEU A 731 -15.84 17.88 1.81
N SER A 732 -15.92 19.10 1.26
CA SER A 732 -16.43 19.36 -0.10
C SER A 732 -15.35 19.79 -1.09
N HIS A 733 -15.60 19.57 -2.37
CA HIS A 733 -14.76 19.93 -3.53
C HIS A 733 -13.34 19.37 -3.46
N LEU A 734 -13.19 18.08 -3.15
CA LEU A 734 -11.89 17.39 -3.10
C LEU A 734 -11.84 16.21 -4.08
N GLN A 735 -10.64 15.83 -4.50
CA GLN A 735 -10.44 14.58 -5.22
C GLN A 735 -10.50 13.41 -4.23
N SER A 736 -11.21 12.33 -4.57
CA SER A 736 -11.33 11.16 -3.70
C SER A 736 -9.97 10.48 -3.51
N PRO A 737 -9.56 10.15 -2.27
CA PRO A 737 -8.37 9.32 -2.05
C PRO A 737 -8.49 7.91 -2.67
N LEU A 738 -9.71 7.38 -2.82
CA LEU A 738 -9.94 6.07 -3.43
C LEU A 738 -9.71 6.08 -4.95
N ASN A 739 -9.96 7.22 -5.61
CA ASN A 739 -9.71 7.43 -7.03
C ASN A 739 -9.59 8.93 -7.31
N PRO A 740 -8.38 9.46 -7.59
CA PRO A 740 -8.16 10.90 -7.74
C PRO A 740 -8.85 11.51 -8.98
N SER A 741 -9.32 10.69 -9.92
CA SER A 741 -10.15 11.15 -11.05
C SER A 741 -11.58 11.51 -10.63
N ILE A 742 -12.06 11.02 -9.48
CA ILE A 742 -13.41 11.30 -8.98
C ILE A 742 -13.38 12.54 -8.09
N ILE A 743 -14.23 13.51 -8.41
CA ILE A 743 -14.43 14.72 -7.63
C ILE A 743 -15.57 14.49 -6.63
N LEU A 744 -15.29 14.65 -5.36
CA LEU A 744 -16.27 14.73 -4.29
C LEU A 744 -16.71 16.20 -4.20
N ALA A 745 -17.83 16.54 -4.85
CA ALA A 745 -18.31 17.92 -4.95
C ALA A 745 -18.93 18.39 -3.64
N GLU A 746 -20.26 18.40 -3.49
CA GLU A 746 -20.91 18.81 -2.24
C GLU A 746 -21.36 17.61 -1.41
N VAL A 747 -21.24 17.71 -0.08
CA VAL A 747 -21.74 16.67 0.83
C VAL A 747 -23.26 16.73 0.97
N CYS A 748 -23.93 15.62 0.69
CA CYS A 748 -25.37 15.46 0.90
C CYS A 748 -25.65 15.07 2.35
N VAL A 749 -25.59 16.03 3.27
CA VAL A 749 -25.69 15.76 4.73
C VAL A 749 -26.92 14.93 5.07
N ASP A 750 -28.08 15.21 4.47
CA ASP A 750 -29.33 14.50 4.75
C ASP A 750 -29.28 12.99 4.41
N GLN A 751 -28.45 12.63 3.43
CA GLN A 751 -28.20 11.24 3.02
C GLN A 751 -27.06 10.58 3.81
N CYS A 752 -26.27 11.36 4.55
CA CYS A 752 -25.19 10.83 5.38
C CYS A 752 -25.74 10.14 6.63
N THR A 753 -25.07 9.08 7.07
CA THR A 753 -25.46 8.29 8.25
C THR A 753 -24.25 7.53 8.80
N PHE A 754 -24.46 6.65 9.78
CA PHE A 754 -23.44 5.71 10.24
C PHE A 754 -24.01 4.28 10.34
N MET A 755 -23.14 3.29 10.16
CA MET A 755 -23.50 1.87 10.19
C MET A 755 -23.56 1.33 11.63
N ASP A 756 -24.38 0.30 11.86
CA ASP A 756 -24.62 -0.24 13.21
C ASP A 756 -23.47 -1.09 13.77
N SER A 757 -22.48 -1.42 12.93
CA SER A 757 -21.28 -2.17 13.30
C SER A 757 -20.56 -1.59 14.53
N LYS A 758 -19.75 -2.42 15.19
CA LYS A 758 -19.03 -2.07 16.43
C LYS A 758 -18.27 -0.74 16.35
N MET A 759 -17.61 -0.47 15.22
CA MET A 759 -16.79 0.73 15.02
C MET A 759 -17.57 1.96 14.52
N LYS A 760 -18.90 1.87 14.37
CA LYS A 760 -19.78 2.91 13.84
C LYS A 760 -19.23 3.61 12.58
N PRO A 761 -18.87 2.88 11.50
CA PRO A 761 -18.36 3.49 10.27
C PRO A 761 -19.30 4.58 9.74
N LEU A 762 -18.73 5.70 9.29
CA LEU A 762 -19.50 6.80 8.69
C LEU A 762 -19.82 6.45 7.24
N TRP A 763 -21.05 6.69 6.81
CA TRP A 763 -21.50 6.63 5.42
C TRP A 763 -21.72 8.06 4.95
N ILE A 764 -20.85 8.53 4.05
CA ILE A 764 -20.85 9.91 3.56
C ILE A 764 -21.20 9.89 2.07
N VAL A 765 -22.19 10.69 1.69
CA VAL A 765 -22.68 10.78 0.32
C VAL A 765 -22.38 12.16 -0.25
N PHE A 766 -21.91 12.19 -1.49
CA PHE A 766 -21.60 13.40 -2.23
C PHE A 766 -22.48 13.53 -3.47
N ASN A 767 -22.83 14.75 -3.81
CA ASN A 767 -23.43 15.06 -5.11
C ASN A 767 -22.38 14.86 -6.20
N ASN A 768 -22.78 14.19 -7.28
CA ASN A 768 -22.04 14.20 -8.54
C ASN A 768 -23.04 14.40 -9.67
N GLU A 769 -22.85 15.44 -10.48
CA GLU A 769 -23.77 15.85 -11.55
C GLU A 769 -23.81 14.85 -12.72
N GLU A 770 -22.81 13.98 -12.84
CA GLU A 770 -22.65 13.00 -13.93
C GLU A 770 -23.63 11.83 -13.94
N THR A 771 -24.10 11.40 -12.78
CA THR A 771 -24.82 10.13 -12.62
C THR A 771 -26.32 10.26 -12.90
N GLY A 772 -26.77 11.39 -13.48
CA GLY A 772 -28.19 11.69 -13.59
C GLY A 772 -28.87 11.81 -12.22
N GLY A 773 -28.13 12.23 -11.19
CA GLY A 773 -28.60 12.42 -9.82
C GLY A 773 -28.25 11.32 -8.81
N GLY A 774 -27.49 10.28 -9.18
CA GLY A 774 -27.01 9.24 -8.25
C GLY A 774 -25.73 9.62 -7.50
N GLY A 775 -25.81 9.98 -6.22
CA GLY A 775 -24.62 10.41 -5.45
C GLY A 775 -23.45 9.41 -5.43
N VAL A 776 -22.24 9.89 -5.13
CA VAL A 776 -21.05 9.05 -4.86
C VAL A 776 -20.98 8.82 -3.35
N GLY A 777 -20.89 7.56 -2.92
CA GLY A 777 -20.78 7.22 -1.50
C GLY A 777 -19.38 6.75 -1.12
N ILE A 778 -18.92 7.13 0.07
CA ILE A 778 -17.75 6.56 0.73
C ILE A 778 -18.11 6.14 2.15
N ILE A 779 -17.50 5.04 2.61
CA ILE A 779 -17.51 4.65 4.01
C ILE A 779 -16.16 5.02 4.61
N PHE A 780 -16.18 5.85 5.65
CA PHE A 780 -15.02 6.09 6.49
C PHE A 780 -15.06 5.17 7.71
N LYS A 781 -14.00 4.37 7.87
CA LYS A 781 -13.88 3.38 8.94
C LYS A 781 -12.67 3.69 9.80
N ASN A 782 -12.86 3.71 11.12
CA ASN A 782 -11.84 4.02 12.12
C ASN A 782 -11.98 2.98 13.24
N GLY A 783 -10.97 2.16 13.46
CA GLY A 783 -10.92 1.10 14.50
C GLY A 783 -10.56 -0.29 13.99
N ASP A 784 -10.59 -0.55 12.68
CA ASP A 784 -10.22 -1.83 12.06
C ASP A 784 -9.06 -1.62 11.07
N ASP A 785 -8.15 -2.60 10.96
CA ASP A 785 -7.05 -2.58 9.97
C ASP A 785 -7.56 -3.00 8.59
N LEU A 786 -7.60 -2.06 7.65
CA LEU A 786 -8.11 -2.28 6.29
C LEU A 786 -7.06 -2.83 5.32
N ARG A 787 -5.81 -3.05 5.74
CA ARG A 787 -4.75 -3.55 4.85
C ARG A 787 -5.05 -4.96 4.33
N GLN A 788 -5.74 -5.78 5.12
CA GLN A 788 -6.16 -7.12 4.72
C GLN A 788 -7.27 -7.09 3.66
N ASP A 789 -8.29 -6.25 3.84
CA ASP A 789 -9.32 -6.02 2.84
C ASP A 789 -8.73 -5.46 1.54
N MET A 790 -7.81 -4.49 1.64
CA MET A 790 -7.11 -3.89 0.50
C MET A 790 -6.34 -4.93 -0.29
N LEU A 791 -5.58 -5.81 0.37
CA LEU A 791 -4.88 -6.92 -0.28
C LEU A 791 -5.86 -7.88 -0.97
N THR A 792 -6.95 -8.25 -0.29
CA THR A 792 -7.94 -9.19 -0.84
C THR A 792 -8.62 -8.61 -2.08
N LEU A 793 -9.05 -7.35 -2.03
CA LEU A 793 -9.66 -6.65 -3.16
C LEU A 793 -8.70 -6.48 -4.33
N GLN A 794 -7.42 -6.17 -4.05
CA GLN A 794 -6.37 -6.14 -5.07
C GLN A 794 -6.21 -7.51 -5.76
N MET A 795 -6.25 -8.62 -4.99
CA MET A 795 -6.17 -9.96 -5.57
C MET A 795 -7.41 -10.29 -6.40
N ILE A 796 -8.61 -9.93 -5.95
CA ILE A 796 -9.85 -10.09 -6.73
C ILE A 796 -9.79 -9.27 -8.03
N GLN A 797 -9.26 -8.05 -7.99
CA GLN A 797 -9.05 -7.23 -9.17
C GLN A 797 -8.06 -7.89 -10.15
N LEU A 798 -6.95 -8.43 -9.63
CA LEU A 798 -6.00 -9.18 -10.46
C LEU A 798 -6.66 -10.42 -11.10
N MET A 799 -7.47 -11.17 -10.34
CA MET A 799 -8.23 -12.31 -10.88
C MET A 799 -9.15 -11.87 -12.02
N ASP A 800 -9.88 -10.77 -11.86
CA ASP A 800 -10.75 -10.19 -12.90
C ASP A 800 -9.96 -9.81 -14.16
N VAL A 801 -8.80 -9.16 -13.99
CA VAL A 801 -7.90 -8.81 -15.11
C VAL A 801 -7.44 -10.06 -15.85
N LEU A 802 -7.00 -11.11 -15.14
CA LEU A 802 -6.54 -12.36 -15.74
C LEU A 802 -7.66 -13.09 -16.48
N TRP A 803 -8.87 -13.15 -15.92
CA TRP A 803 -10.01 -13.75 -16.60
C TRP A 803 -10.39 -12.98 -17.87
N LYS A 804 -10.43 -11.64 -17.81
CA LYS A 804 -10.70 -10.79 -18.98
C LYS A 804 -9.65 -10.92 -20.08
N GLN A 805 -8.36 -11.07 -19.72
CA GLN A 805 -7.28 -11.31 -20.69
C GLN A 805 -7.47 -12.62 -21.48
N GLU A 806 -8.13 -13.61 -20.88
CA GLU A 806 -8.49 -14.89 -21.51
C GLU A 806 -9.91 -14.89 -22.11
N GLY A 807 -10.56 -13.72 -22.21
CA GLY A 807 -11.88 -13.56 -22.80
C GLY A 807 -13.05 -13.98 -21.90
N LEU A 808 -12.82 -14.19 -20.61
CA LEU A 808 -13.84 -14.56 -19.62
C LEU A 808 -14.16 -13.37 -18.71
N ASP A 809 -15.22 -12.61 -19.03
CA ASP A 809 -15.68 -11.52 -18.16
C ASP A 809 -16.67 -12.05 -17.11
N LEU A 810 -16.18 -12.20 -15.86
CA LEU A 810 -16.99 -12.69 -14.73
C LEU A 810 -17.67 -11.57 -13.95
N ARG A 811 -17.69 -10.33 -14.43
CA ARG A 811 -18.46 -9.23 -13.82
C ARG A 811 -18.12 -8.96 -12.36
N MET A 812 -16.83 -9.06 -12.01
CA MET A 812 -16.37 -8.81 -10.65
C MET A 812 -16.57 -7.34 -10.26
N THR A 813 -16.81 -7.09 -8.96
CA THR A 813 -16.92 -5.73 -8.41
C THR A 813 -15.87 -5.52 -7.30
N PRO A 814 -14.57 -5.38 -7.64
CA PRO A 814 -13.52 -5.04 -6.69
C PRO A 814 -13.62 -3.54 -6.35
N TYR A 815 -14.50 -3.19 -5.41
CA TYR A 815 -14.68 -1.81 -4.95
C TYR A 815 -13.40 -1.26 -4.28
N GLY A 816 -13.19 0.05 -4.35
CA GLY A 816 -12.04 0.71 -3.77
C GLY A 816 -11.97 0.52 -2.25
N CYS A 817 -10.79 0.16 -1.74
CA CYS A 817 -10.49 0.14 -0.31
C CYS A 817 -9.08 0.68 -0.10
N LEU A 818 -8.91 1.67 0.78
CA LEU A 818 -7.64 2.31 1.02
C LEU A 818 -7.43 2.55 2.51
N SER A 819 -6.37 1.94 3.06
CA SER A 819 -5.86 2.32 4.38
C SER A 819 -5.19 3.68 4.30
N THR A 820 -5.52 4.60 5.22
CA THR A 820 -4.99 5.97 5.24
C THR A 820 -4.19 6.27 6.51
N GLY A 821 -4.18 5.38 7.49
CA GLY A 821 -3.50 5.54 8.79
C GLY A 821 -3.64 4.34 9.70
N ASP A 822 -3.32 4.50 10.99
CA ASP A 822 -3.47 3.44 12.00
C ASP A 822 -4.95 3.05 12.18
N LYS A 823 -5.32 1.88 11.66
CA LYS A 823 -6.69 1.35 11.72
C LYS A 823 -7.74 2.33 11.19
N THR A 824 -7.36 3.17 10.23
CA THR A 824 -8.27 4.11 9.56
C THR A 824 -8.18 3.96 8.06
N GLY A 825 -9.32 4.11 7.38
CA GLY A 825 -9.32 4.18 5.92
C GLY A 825 -10.71 4.36 5.33
N LEU A 826 -10.75 4.25 4.01
CA LEU A 826 -11.91 4.50 3.17
C LEU A 826 -12.31 3.24 2.41
N ILE A 827 -13.61 3.05 2.23
CA ILE A 827 -14.20 2.01 1.40
C ILE A 827 -15.18 2.69 0.43
N GLU A 828 -15.12 2.35 -0.85
CA GLU A 828 -16.06 2.81 -1.86
C GLU A 828 -17.44 2.19 -1.62
N VAL A 829 -18.49 3.02 -1.66
CA VAL A 829 -19.86 2.51 -1.64
C VAL A 829 -20.28 2.11 -3.06
N VAL A 830 -20.66 0.84 -3.21
CA VAL A 830 -21.33 0.36 -4.42
C VAL A 830 -22.81 0.77 -4.34
N MET A 831 -23.15 1.89 -4.98
CA MET A 831 -24.53 2.40 -5.03
C MET A 831 -25.49 1.41 -5.71
N HIS A 832 -26.79 1.52 -5.39
CA HIS A 832 -27.85 0.64 -5.90
C HIS A 832 -27.57 -0.85 -5.64
N SER A 833 -27.10 -1.15 -4.43
CA SER A 833 -26.89 -2.50 -3.95
C SER A 833 -27.51 -2.70 -2.58
N ASP A 834 -27.85 -3.94 -2.27
CA ASP A 834 -28.36 -4.30 -0.95
C ASP A 834 -27.79 -5.66 -0.49
N THR A 835 -27.76 -5.88 0.82
CA THR A 835 -27.33 -7.17 1.39
C THR A 835 -28.41 -8.22 1.18
N ILE A 836 -28.01 -9.49 1.07
CA ILE A 836 -28.98 -10.59 0.99
C ILE A 836 -29.91 -10.59 2.21
N ALA A 837 -29.38 -10.30 3.40
CA ALA A 837 -30.16 -10.22 4.63
C ALA A 837 -31.31 -9.22 4.51
N ASN A 838 -31.03 -8.00 4.04
CA ASN A 838 -32.06 -6.97 3.84
C ASN A 838 -33.09 -7.36 2.76
N ILE A 839 -32.63 -7.94 1.65
CA ILE A 839 -33.52 -8.41 0.57
C ILE A 839 -34.51 -9.47 1.08
N GLN A 840 -34.04 -10.39 1.93
CA GLN A 840 -34.88 -11.43 2.53
C GLN A 840 -35.86 -10.86 3.58
N LEU A 841 -35.42 -9.89 4.39
CA LEU A 841 -36.24 -9.26 5.45
C LEU A 841 -37.40 -8.42 4.89
N ASN A 842 -37.20 -7.70 3.79
CA ASN A 842 -38.16 -6.74 3.22
C ASN A 842 -39.51 -7.34 2.74
N LYS A 843 -39.71 -8.68 2.77
CA LYS A 843 -40.94 -9.32 2.28
C LYS A 843 -41.68 -10.21 3.30
N SER A 844 -41.31 -10.19 4.58
CA SER A 844 -41.98 -11.02 5.60
C SER A 844 -41.89 -10.44 7.01
N ASN A 845 -43.01 -10.38 7.71
CA ASN A 845 -43.13 -9.82 9.08
C ASN A 845 -42.49 -10.68 10.19
N MET A 846 -41.82 -11.80 9.85
CA MET A 846 -41.11 -12.67 10.81
C MET A 846 -39.78 -13.16 10.23
N VAL A 847 -38.67 -12.91 10.93
CA VAL A 847 -37.29 -13.23 10.51
C VAL A 847 -37.08 -14.74 10.27
N ALA A 848 -37.77 -15.59 11.04
CA ALA A 848 -37.66 -17.04 10.92
C ALA A 848 -38.27 -17.60 9.63
N THR A 849 -39.32 -16.98 9.06
CA THR A 849 -39.95 -17.42 7.79
C THR A 849 -39.34 -16.72 6.58
N ALA A 850 -38.79 -15.51 6.75
CA ALA A 850 -38.08 -14.72 5.75
C ALA A 850 -36.93 -15.47 5.07
N ALA A 851 -36.04 -16.02 5.89
CA ALA A 851 -34.82 -16.68 5.45
C ALA A 851 -35.08 -18.00 4.68
N PHE A 852 -36.28 -18.60 4.79
CA PHE A 852 -36.65 -19.81 4.05
C PHE A 852 -37.35 -19.54 2.71
N ASN A 853 -37.71 -18.28 2.41
CA ASN A 853 -38.34 -17.94 1.13
C ASN A 853 -37.29 -17.93 -0.01
N LYS A 854 -37.15 -19.06 -0.69
CA LYS A 854 -36.22 -19.27 -1.82
C LYS A 854 -36.48 -18.30 -2.98
N ASP A 855 -37.70 -17.80 -3.13
CA ASP A 855 -38.08 -16.88 -4.20
C ASP A 855 -37.79 -15.41 -3.86
N ALA A 856 -37.39 -15.07 -2.63
CA ALA A 856 -37.21 -13.67 -2.23
C ALA A 856 -36.19 -12.93 -3.12
N LEU A 857 -35.02 -13.55 -3.33
CA LEU A 857 -33.93 -12.98 -4.13
C LEU A 857 -34.33 -12.87 -5.61
N LEU A 858 -34.89 -13.94 -6.19
CA LEU A 858 -35.35 -13.93 -7.58
C LEU A 858 -36.48 -12.93 -7.79
N ASN A 859 -37.41 -12.80 -6.85
CA ASN A 859 -38.50 -11.82 -6.92
C ASN A 859 -38.01 -10.38 -6.73
N TRP A 860 -36.94 -10.16 -5.96
CA TRP A 860 -36.29 -8.86 -5.87
C TRP A 860 -35.64 -8.49 -7.22
N LEU A 861 -34.90 -9.41 -7.83
CA LEU A 861 -34.34 -9.22 -9.17
C LEU A 861 -35.42 -8.94 -10.22
N LYS A 862 -36.53 -9.68 -10.20
CA LYS A 862 -37.71 -9.43 -11.05
C LYS A 862 -38.30 -8.04 -10.84
N SER A 863 -38.34 -7.56 -9.59
CA SER A 863 -38.89 -6.23 -9.29
C SER A 863 -38.00 -5.09 -9.78
N LYS A 864 -36.69 -5.31 -9.85
CA LYS A 864 -35.72 -4.33 -10.35
C LYS A 864 -35.50 -4.41 -11.86
N ASN A 865 -35.72 -5.58 -12.45
CA ASN A 865 -35.49 -5.86 -13.86
C ASN A 865 -36.73 -6.53 -14.47
N PRO A 866 -37.78 -5.77 -14.84
CA PRO A 866 -38.98 -6.31 -15.44
C PRO A 866 -38.77 -6.70 -16.91
N GLY A 867 -39.53 -7.70 -17.39
CA GLY A 867 -39.51 -8.13 -18.79
C GLY A 867 -38.17 -8.74 -19.21
N ASP A 868 -37.69 -8.38 -20.40
CA ASP A 868 -36.48 -8.94 -21.02
C ASP A 868 -35.20 -8.62 -20.24
N ALA A 869 -35.20 -7.55 -19.43
CA ALA A 869 -34.06 -7.17 -18.58
C ALA A 869 -33.75 -8.22 -17.50
N LEU A 870 -34.72 -9.07 -17.13
CA LEU A 870 -34.52 -10.12 -16.14
C LEU A 870 -33.49 -11.15 -16.58
N GLU A 871 -33.50 -11.54 -17.86
CA GLU A 871 -32.55 -12.55 -18.36
C GLU A 871 -31.12 -12.03 -18.26
N GLN A 872 -30.89 -10.76 -18.61
CA GLN A 872 -29.60 -10.09 -18.44
C GLN A 872 -29.19 -10.02 -16.96
N ALA A 873 -30.11 -9.66 -16.06
CA ALA A 873 -29.80 -9.61 -14.63
C ALA A 873 -29.44 -10.98 -14.03
N ILE A 874 -30.10 -12.06 -14.48
CA ILE A 874 -29.75 -13.43 -14.08
C ILE A 874 -28.40 -13.86 -14.67
N GLU A 875 -28.05 -13.42 -15.88
CA GLU A 875 -26.73 -13.64 -16.47
C GLU A 875 -25.63 -12.95 -15.65
N GLU A 876 -25.81 -11.67 -15.33
CA GLU A 876 -24.89 -10.88 -14.49
C GLU A 876 -24.72 -11.53 -13.11
N PHE A 877 -25.82 -12.01 -12.50
CA PHE A 877 -25.78 -12.79 -11.25
C PHE A 877 -24.98 -14.08 -11.42
N THR A 878 -25.18 -14.82 -12.51
CA THR A 878 -24.53 -16.12 -12.73
C THR A 878 -23.03 -15.97 -12.93
N LEU A 879 -22.59 -14.98 -13.72
CA LEU A 879 -21.18 -14.70 -14.01
C LEU A 879 -20.43 -14.23 -12.75
N SER A 880 -20.98 -13.23 -12.07
CA SER A 880 -20.40 -12.69 -10.83
C SER A 880 -20.37 -13.72 -9.70
N CYS A 881 -21.43 -14.52 -9.54
CA CYS A 881 -21.45 -15.62 -8.59
C CYS A 881 -20.36 -16.65 -8.91
N ALA A 882 -20.12 -17.00 -10.18
CA ALA A 882 -19.06 -17.93 -10.55
C ALA A 882 -17.67 -17.39 -10.19
N GLY A 883 -17.41 -16.11 -10.49
CA GLY A 883 -16.16 -15.44 -10.15
C GLY A 883 -15.90 -15.38 -8.64
N TYR A 884 -16.87 -14.91 -7.84
CA TYR A 884 -16.72 -14.85 -6.39
C TYR A 884 -16.64 -16.23 -5.73
N CYS A 885 -17.35 -17.25 -6.23
CA CYS A 885 -17.20 -18.62 -5.74
C CYS A 885 -15.77 -19.15 -5.89
N VAL A 886 -15.15 -18.93 -7.05
CA VAL A 886 -13.76 -19.34 -7.31
C VAL A 886 -12.78 -18.49 -6.51
N ALA A 887 -12.93 -17.17 -6.50
CA ALA A 887 -12.03 -16.26 -5.79
C ALA A 887 -11.98 -16.54 -4.28
N THR A 888 -13.16 -16.68 -3.64
CA THR A 888 -13.26 -16.98 -2.21
C THR A 888 -12.69 -18.36 -1.85
N TYR A 889 -12.88 -19.37 -2.70
CA TYR A 889 -12.27 -20.69 -2.53
C TYR A 889 -10.74 -20.65 -2.63
N VAL A 890 -10.20 -20.01 -3.67
CA VAL A 890 -8.75 -19.92 -3.89
C VAL A 890 -8.08 -19.17 -2.74
N LEU A 891 -8.63 -18.02 -2.35
CA LEU A 891 -8.09 -17.16 -1.30
C LEU A 891 -8.44 -17.64 0.12
N GLY A 892 -9.30 -18.64 0.28
CA GLY A 892 -9.74 -19.15 1.58
C GLY A 892 -10.43 -18.09 2.44
N ILE A 893 -11.27 -17.26 1.81
CA ILE A 893 -11.99 -16.18 2.48
C ILE A 893 -13.11 -16.75 3.34
N GLY A 894 -13.07 -16.45 4.63
CA GLY A 894 -14.01 -16.98 5.62
C GLY A 894 -15.15 -16.03 6.04
N ASP A 895 -15.95 -16.47 6.99
CA ASP A 895 -17.13 -15.81 7.60
C ASP A 895 -18.18 -15.33 6.57
N ARG A 896 -18.43 -16.03 5.44
CA ARG A 896 -19.43 -15.56 4.46
C ARG A 896 -20.87 -15.89 4.88
N HIS A 897 -21.71 -14.86 4.95
CA HIS A 897 -23.10 -14.93 5.38
C HIS A 897 -23.96 -13.85 4.69
N SER A 898 -25.28 -13.89 4.89
CA SER A 898 -26.24 -13.01 4.21
C SER A 898 -25.99 -11.50 4.42
N ASP A 899 -25.35 -11.09 5.52
CA ASP A 899 -25.01 -9.67 5.75
C ASP A 899 -23.76 -9.17 4.99
N ASN A 900 -22.87 -10.06 4.51
CA ASN A 900 -21.61 -9.67 3.85
C ASN A 900 -21.51 -10.15 2.39
N ILE A 901 -22.66 -10.51 1.82
CA ILE A 901 -22.84 -10.72 0.38
C ILE A 901 -23.94 -9.76 -0.07
N MET A 902 -23.63 -9.00 -1.11
CA MET A 902 -24.48 -7.95 -1.64
C MET A 902 -24.83 -8.23 -3.11
N ILE A 903 -25.95 -7.65 -3.55
CA ILE A 903 -26.44 -7.78 -4.91
C ILE A 903 -26.82 -6.38 -5.42
N ARG A 904 -26.31 -6.02 -6.59
CA ARG A 904 -26.69 -4.79 -7.29
C ARG A 904 -28.06 -4.95 -7.95
N GLU A 905 -28.76 -3.85 -8.18
CA GLU A 905 -30.03 -3.85 -8.91
C GLU A 905 -29.89 -4.46 -10.33
N THR A 906 -28.71 -4.38 -10.93
CA THR A 906 -28.36 -5.00 -12.23
C THR A 906 -28.18 -6.52 -12.18
N GLY A 907 -28.25 -7.14 -10.99
CA GLY A 907 -28.07 -8.58 -10.78
C GLY A 907 -26.66 -9.01 -10.35
N GLN A 908 -25.66 -8.13 -10.45
CA GLN A 908 -24.27 -8.46 -10.06
C GLN A 908 -24.16 -8.75 -8.56
N LEU A 909 -23.64 -9.92 -8.22
CA LEU A 909 -23.32 -10.35 -6.86
C LEU A 909 -21.89 -9.98 -6.50
N PHE A 910 -21.67 -9.49 -5.28
CA PHE A 910 -20.33 -9.24 -4.77
C PHE A 910 -20.23 -9.45 -3.26
N HIS A 911 -19.02 -9.73 -2.78
CA HIS A 911 -18.74 -9.97 -1.37
C HIS A 911 -18.13 -8.72 -0.74
N ILE A 912 -18.42 -8.47 0.53
CA ILE A 912 -17.84 -7.37 1.33
C ILE A 912 -17.20 -7.90 2.61
N ASP A 913 -16.41 -7.07 3.30
CA ASP A 913 -15.81 -7.37 4.62
C ASP A 913 -14.92 -8.62 4.58
N PHE A 914 -13.66 -8.48 4.14
CA PHE A 914 -12.71 -9.58 3.90
C PHE A 914 -11.73 -9.80 5.06
N GLY A 915 -12.16 -9.54 6.29
CA GLY A 915 -11.28 -9.57 7.47
C GLY A 915 -10.64 -10.93 7.83
N HIS A 916 -10.92 -12.00 7.07
CA HIS A 916 -10.30 -13.33 7.25
C HIS A 916 -9.99 -14.01 5.91
N PHE A 917 -8.75 -14.44 5.69
CA PHE A 917 -8.28 -15.13 4.46
C PHE A 917 -7.26 -16.24 4.74
N LEU A 918 -6.89 -17.00 3.70
CA LEU A 918 -5.92 -18.12 3.74
C LEU A 918 -6.32 -19.25 4.70
N GLY A 919 -7.63 -19.44 4.92
CA GLY A 919 -8.13 -20.52 5.76
C GLY A 919 -8.10 -20.24 7.27
N ASN A 920 -7.80 -19.00 7.67
CA ASN A 920 -7.90 -18.54 9.06
C ASN A 920 -9.37 -18.32 9.45
N PHE A 921 -10.09 -19.42 9.72
CA PHE A 921 -11.50 -19.38 10.07
C PHE A 921 -11.73 -19.16 11.57
N LYS A 922 -12.76 -18.38 11.94
CA LYS A 922 -13.19 -18.26 13.33
C LYS A 922 -13.54 -19.65 13.90
N THR A 923 -13.03 -19.96 15.09
CA THR A 923 -13.40 -21.17 15.84
C THR A 923 -14.47 -20.85 16.88
N LYS A 924 -15.43 -21.78 17.09
CA LYS A 924 -16.38 -21.72 18.21
C LYS A 924 -16.37 -23.08 18.91
N PHE A 925 -16.10 -23.10 20.21
CA PHE A 925 -15.94 -24.33 21.00
C PHE A 925 -14.90 -25.33 20.44
N GLY A 926 -13.81 -24.83 19.84
CA GLY A 926 -12.75 -25.68 19.28
C GLY A 926 -13.07 -26.32 17.92
N ILE A 927 -14.21 -25.98 17.30
CA ILE A 927 -14.59 -26.43 15.95
C ILE A 927 -14.57 -25.22 15.01
N ASN A 928 -13.96 -25.37 13.83
CA ASN A 928 -14.00 -24.34 12.78
C ASN A 928 -15.46 -24.04 12.39
N ARG A 929 -15.83 -22.77 12.41
CA ARG A 929 -17.20 -22.32 12.15
C ARG A 929 -17.62 -22.57 10.69
N GLU A 930 -16.65 -22.62 9.78
CA GLU A 930 -16.84 -22.97 8.36
C GLU A 930 -16.31 -24.36 8.06
N ARG A 931 -17.18 -25.21 7.53
CA ARG A 931 -16.86 -26.61 7.17
C ARG A 931 -16.64 -26.80 5.67
N VAL A 932 -17.02 -25.81 4.84
CA VAL A 932 -16.98 -25.91 3.38
C VAL A 932 -16.23 -24.71 2.80
N PRO A 933 -15.16 -24.92 2.02
CA PRO A 933 -14.35 -23.83 1.46
C PRO A 933 -14.98 -23.17 0.22
N PHE A 934 -16.07 -23.73 -0.32
CA PHE A 934 -16.79 -23.24 -1.49
C PHE A 934 -18.23 -22.92 -1.11
N ILE A 935 -18.66 -21.68 -1.30
CA ILE A 935 -19.92 -21.17 -0.75
C ILE A 935 -20.94 -20.99 -1.86
N LEU A 936 -21.78 -22.01 -2.03
CA LEU A 936 -22.89 -22.01 -2.96
C LEU A 936 -24.18 -22.33 -2.18
N THR A 937 -25.00 -21.31 -1.95
CA THR A 937 -26.27 -21.51 -1.24
C THR A 937 -27.36 -21.98 -2.18
N TYR A 938 -28.37 -22.65 -1.61
CA TYR A 938 -29.54 -23.08 -2.37
C TYR A 938 -30.26 -21.89 -3.05
N ASP A 939 -30.26 -20.71 -2.42
CA ASP A 939 -30.93 -19.52 -2.97
C ASP A 939 -30.23 -19.01 -4.24
N PHE A 940 -28.91 -19.16 -4.32
CA PHE A 940 -28.13 -18.81 -5.52
C PHE A 940 -28.39 -19.80 -6.65
N VAL A 941 -28.42 -21.09 -6.33
CA VAL A 941 -28.75 -22.14 -7.30
C VAL A 941 -30.14 -21.90 -7.89
N HIS A 942 -31.12 -21.55 -7.05
CA HIS A 942 -32.48 -21.24 -7.49
C HIS A 942 -32.53 -20.06 -8.48
N VAL A 943 -31.75 -19.01 -8.24
CA VAL A 943 -31.66 -17.85 -9.15
C VAL A 943 -30.99 -18.23 -10.47
N ILE A 944 -29.87 -18.95 -10.43
CA ILE A 944 -29.15 -19.44 -11.62
C ILE A 944 -30.05 -20.34 -12.47
N GLN A 945 -30.88 -21.17 -11.83
CA GLN A 945 -31.83 -22.05 -12.50
C GLN A 945 -33.12 -21.35 -12.94
N GLN A 946 -33.22 -20.02 -12.77
CA GLN A 946 -34.39 -19.21 -13.12
C GLN A 946 -35.67 -19.64 -12.37
N GLY A 947 -35.51 -20.10 -11.13
CA GLY A 947 -36.60 -20.57 -10.27
C GLY A 947 -37.13 -21.97 -10.60
N LYS A 948 -36.48 -22.70 -11.52
CA LYS A 948 -36.86 -24.06 -11.92
C LYS A 948 -36.05 -25.09 -11.15
N THR A 949 -36.70 -26.12 -10.62
CA THR A 949 -36.06 -27.14 -9.76
C THR A 949 -35.00 -28.01 -10.47
N ASN A 950 -34.92 -27.98 -11.80
CA ASN A 950 -34.01 -28.86 -12.56
C ASN A 950 -33.56 -28.26 -13.91
N ASN A 951 -33.22 -26.98 -13.97
CA ASN A 951 -32.65 -26.37 -15.19
C ASN A 951 -31.15 -26.73 -15.32
N ASN A 952 -30.89 -27.94 -15.81
CA ASN A 952 -29.54 -28.49 -15.86
C ASN A 952 -28.62 -27.70 -16.82
N GLU A 953 -29.15 -27.17 -17.91
CA GLU A 953 -28.37 -26.40 -18.89
C GLU A 953 -27.73 -25.14 -18.29
N LYS A 954 -28.54 -24.30 -17.62
CA LYS A 954 -28.03 -23.07 -16.98
C LYS A 954 -27.05 -23.38 -15.86
N PHE A 955 -27.30 -24.45 -15.09
CA PHE A 955 -26.41 -24.86 -14.00
C PHE A 955 -25.09 -25.46 -14.49
N GLU A 956 -25.10 -26.28 -15.55
CA GLU A 956 -23.87 -26.79 -16.16
C GLU A 956 -23.05 -25.66 -16.80
N ARG A 957 -23.70 -24.64 -17.37
CA ARG A 957 -22.99 -23.44 -17.84
C ARG A 957 -22.30 -22.70 -16.69
N PHE A 958 -22.98 -22.52 -15.55
CA PHE A 958 -22.39 -21.96 -14.33
C PHE A 958 -21.18 -22.78 -13.84
N ARG A 959 -21.30 -24.11 -13.80
CA ARG A 959 -20.17 -25.00 -13.49
C ARG A 959 -19.01 -24.79 -14.47
N GLY A 960 -19.31 -24.72 -15.76
CA GLY A 960 -18.32 -24.46 -16.82
C GLY A 960 -17.57 -23.13 -16.62
N TYR A 961 -18.25 -22.07 -16.19
CA TYR A 961 -17.57 -20.81 -15.83
C TYR A 961 -16.63 -20.98 -14.63
N CYS A 962 -17.08 -21.65 -13.56
CA CYS A 962 -16.26 -21.91 -12.38
C CYS A 962 -14.99 -22.72 -12.73
N GLU A 963 -15.13 -23.78 -13.53
CA GLU A 963 -14.03 -24.63 -13.96
C GLU A 963 -13.00 -23.86 -14.80
N LYS A 964 -13.45 -23.08 -15.79
CA LYS A 964 -12.57 -22.24 -16.62
C LYS A 964 -11.85 -21.20 -15.77
N ALA A 965 -12.58 -20.50 -14.90
CA ALA A 965 -12.04 -19.47 -14.02
C ALA A 965 -10.94 -20.04 -13.10
N TYR A 966 -11.19 -21.19 -12.47
CA TYR A 966 -10.22 -21.87 -11.62
C TYR A 966 -8.95 -22.25 -12.38
N MET A 967 -9.09 -22.82 -13.59
CA MET A 967 -7.94 -23.23 -14.39
C MET A 967 -7.10 -22.05 -14.86
N ILE A 968 -7.71 -20.90 -15.19
CA ILE A 968 -6.98 -19.67 -15.51
C ILE A 968 -6.15 -19.24 -14.30
N LEU A 969 -6.75 -19.12 -13.10
CA LEU A 969 -6.00 -18.72 -11.91
C LEU A 969 -4.85 -19.68 -11.58
N ARG A 970 -5.08 -20.99 -11.77
CA ARG A 970 -4.04 -22.01 -11.54
C ARG A 970 -2.83 -21.84 -12.46
N ARG A 971 -3.03 -21.49 -13.74
CA ARG A 971 -1.91 -21.18 -14.67
C ARG A 971 -1.06 -20.00 -14.19
N HIS A 972 -1.69 -19.04 -13.51
CA HIS A 972 -1.03 -17.90 -12.89
C HIS A 972 -0.70 -18.11 -11.39
N GLY A 973 -0.74 -19.35 -10.89
CA GLY A 973 -0.59 -19.63 -9.46
C GLY A 973 0.69 -19.08 -8.83
N LEU A 974 1.82 -19.16 -9.56
CA LEU A 974 3.11 -18.61 -9.10
C LEU A 974 3.04 -17.09 -8.85
N LEU A 975 2.28 -16.34 -9.65
CA LEU A 975 2.11 -14.90 -9.44
C LEU A 975 1.46 -14.61 -8.09
N PHE A 976 0.38 -15.31 -7.76
CA PHE A 976 -0.27 -15.18 -6.46
C PHE A 976 0.68 -15.57 -5.33
N LEU A 977 1.45 -16.66 -5.47
CA LEU A 977 2.41 -17.06 -4.44
C LEU A 977 3.47 -15.98 -4.19
N HIS A 978 4.06 -15.40 -5.25
CA HIS A 978 5.05 -14.35 -5.10
C HIS A 978 4.42 -13.09 -4.49
N LEU A 979 3.26 -12.64 -4.96
CA LEU A 979 2.62 -11.44 -4.39
C LEU A 979 2.30 -11.61 -2.90
N PHE A 980 1.83 -12.77 -2.46
CA PHE A 980 1.61 -13.06 -1.04
C PHE A 980 2.92 -13.20 -0.26
N ALA A 981 3.98 -13.76 -0.86
CA ALA A 981 5.30 -13.82 -0.23
C ALA A 981 5.84 -12.42 0.07
N LEU A 982 5.75 -11.49 -0.89
CA LEU A 982 6.17 -10.10 -0.71
C LEU A 982 5.34 -9.38 0.38
N MET A 983 4.07 -9.76 0.56
CA MET A 983 3.20 -9.20 1.60
C MET A 983 3.50 -9.67 3.02
N LYS A 984 4.35 -10.69 3.24
CA LYS A 984 4.81 -11.05 4.60
C LYS A 984 5.42 -9.83 5.33
N ALA A 985 6.05 -8.91 4.59
CA ALA A 985 6.62 -7.68 5.11
C ALA A 985 5.59 -6.72 5.74
N ALA A 986 4.31 -6.86 5.40
CA ALA A 986 3.24 -6.02 5.92
C ALA A 986 2.93 -6.27 7.40
N GLY A 987 3.32 -7.43 7.95
CA GLY A 987 2.98 -7.83 9.31
C GLY A 987 1.48 -8.01 9.51
N LEU A 988 0.78 -8.53 8.50
CA LEU A 988 -0.63 -8.90 8.63
C LEU A 988 -0.74 -10.16 9.51
N PRO A 989 -1.63 -10.19 10.53
CA PRO A 989 -1.71 -11.33 11.45
C PRO A 989 -1.95 -12.69 10.76
N GLU A 990 -2.69 -12.68 9.66
CA GLU A 990 -3.07 -13.88 8.89
C GLU A 990 -2.13 -14.19 7.72
N LEU A 991 -1.02 -13.44 7.60
CA LEU A 991 0.03 -13.66 6.60
C LEU A 991 1.41 -13.39 7.23
N SER A 992 1.84 -14.32 8.08
CA SER A 992 3.07 -14.23 8.87
C SER A 992 4.10 -15.28 8.47
N CYS A 993 3.69 -16.34 7.76
CA CYS A 993 4.54 -17.50 7.55
C CYS A 993 4.33 -18.22 6.21
N SER A 994 5.29 -19.08 5.88
CA SER A 994 5.23 -19.92 4.68
C SER A 994 4.04 -20.90 4.67
N LYS A 995 3.51 -21.26 5.86
CA LYS A 995 2.31 -22.10 5.98
C LYS A 995 1.04 -21.37 5.52
N ASP A 996 0.95 -20.05 5.73
CA ASP A 996 -0.19 -19.26 5.25
C ASP A 996 -0.22 -19.26 3.71
N ILE A 997 0.95 -19.14 3.09
CA ILE A 997 1.11 -19.20 1.62
C ILE A 997 0.88 -20.64 1.10
N GLN A 998 1.16 -21.67 1.90
CA GLN A 998 0.89 -23.06 1.53
C GLN A 998 -0.59 -23.29 1.23
N TYR A 999 -1.50 -22.56 1.89
CA TYR A 999 -2.94 -22.64 1.59
C TYR A 999 -3.23 -22.38 0.10
N LEU A 1000 -2.61 -21.36 -0.50
CA LEU A 1000 -2.78 -21.04 -1.93
C LEU A 1000 -2.24 -22.15 -2.84
N LYS A 1001 -1.11 -22.76 -2.47
CA LYS A 1001 -0.54 -23.89 -3.20
C LYS A 1001 -1.50 -25.09 -3.21
N ASP A 1002 -2.12 -25.35 -2.06
CA ASP A 1002 -3.04 -26.46 -1.87
C ASP A 1002 -4.39 -26.20 -2.55
N SER A 1003 -4.94 -24.98 -2.42
CA SER A 1003 -6.23 -24.60 -2.99
C SER A 1003 -6.20 -24.63 -4.53
N LEU A 1004 -5.09 -24.19 -5.14
CA LEU A 1004 -4.82 -24.27 -6.57
C LEU A 1004 -4.25 -25.61 -7.03
N ALA A 1005 -3.94 -26.53 -6.10
CA ALA A 1005 -3.35 -27.84 -6.38
C ALA A 1005 -2.13 -27.77 -7.32
N LEU A 1006 -1.20 -26.85 -7.05
CA LEU A 1006 -0.04 -26.58 -7.92
C LEU A 1006 0.94 -27.77 -8.00
N GLY A 1007 0.94 -28.64 -7.00
CA GLY A 1007 1.72 -29.89 -7.02
C GLY A 1007 1.12 -31.02 -7.87
N LYS A 1008 -0.09 -30.85 -8.42
CA LYS A 1008 -0.80 -31.87 -9.22
C LYS A 1008 -0.83 -31.50 -10.70
N THR A 1009 -1.16 -32.47 -11.57
CA THR A 1009 -1.43 -32.19 -12.99
C THR A 1009 -2.73 -31.40 -13.18
N ASP A 1010 -2.90 -30.81 -14.37
CA ASP A 1010 -4.10 -30.00 -14.70
C ASP A 1010 -5.38 -30.82 -14.59
N GLU A 1011 -5.36 -32.07 -15.05
CA GLU A 1011 -6.50 -32.99 -14.96
C GLU A 1011 -6.85 -33.36 -13.52
N GLU A 1012 -5.85 -33.65 -12.69
CA GLU A 1012 -6.03 -33.97 -11.28
C GLU A 1012 -6.53 -32.77 -10.48
N ALA A 1013 -6.00 -31.57 -10.77
CA ALA A 1013 -6.45 -30.34 -10.15
C ALA A 1013 -7.91 -30.04 -10.49
N LEU A 1014 -8.32 -30.21 -11.75
CA LEU A 1014 -9.71 -30.03 -12.16
C LEU A 1014 -10.64 -31.08 -11.54
N LYS A 1015 -10.22 -32.35 -11.48
CA LYS A 1015 -10.96 -33.41 -10.78
C LYS A 1015 -11.14 -33.09 -9.29
N HIS A 1016 -10.09 -32.59 -8.63
CA HIS A 1016 -10.14 -32.15 -7.24
C HIS A 1016 -11.10 -30.98 -7.04
N PHE A 1017 -11.04 -29.96 -7.91
CA PHE A 1017 -11.96 -28.82 -7.87
C PHE A 1017 -13.43 -29.26 -8.07
N ARG A 1018 -13.71 -30.15 -9.03
CA ARG A 1018 -15.05 -30.72 -9.25
C ARG A 1018 -15.58 -31.45 -8.02
N LEU A 1019 -14.71 -32.19 -7.32
CA LEU A 1019 -15.09 -32.87 -6.08
C LEU A 1019 -15.50 -31.85 -5.01
N LYS A 1020 -14.71 -30.79 -4.81
CA LYS A 1020 -15.01 -29.70 -3.87
C LYS A 1020 -16.29 -28.95 -4.22
N PHE A 1021 -16.52 -28.67 -5.51
CA PHE A 1021 -17.74 -28.07 -6.01
C PHE A 1021 -18.97 -28.94 -5.70
N ASN A 1022 -18.88 -30.25 -5.94
CA ASN A 1022 -19.97 -31.20 -5.70
C ASN A 1022 -20.25 -31.39 -4.19
N GLU A 1023 -19.21 -31.38 -3.35
CA GLU A 1023 -19.35 -31.36 -1.90
C GLU A 1023 -20.15 -30.12 -1.46
N ALA A 1024 -19.78 -28.94 -1.95
CA ALA A 1024 -20.48 -27.70 -1.61
C ALA A 1024 -21.94 -27.68 -2.08
N LEU A 1025 -22.24 -28.22 -3.28
CA LEU A 1025 -23.61 -28.34 -3.76
C LEU A 1025 -24.45 -29.26 -2.85
N ARG A 1026 -23.89 -30.41 -2.41
CA ARG A 1026 -24.55 -31.33 -1.46
C ARG A 1026 -24.78 -30.68 -0.10
N GLU A 1027 -23.84 -29.84 0.36
CA GLU A 1027 -23.91 -29.16 1.65
C GLU A 1027 -24.65 -27.81 1.62
N SER A 1028 -25.11 -27.34 0.45
CA SER A 1028 -25.77 -26.04 0.25
C SER A 1028 -26.95 -25.77 1.19
N TRP A 1029 -27.70 -26.82 1.57
CA TRP A 1029 -28.78 -26.73 2.56
C TRP A 1029 -28.27 -26.47 3.99
N LYS A 1030 -27.15 -27.08 4.39
CA LYS A 1030 -26.53 -26.86 5.71
C LYS A 1030 -26.02 -25.43 5.85
N THR A 1031 -25.46 -24.85 4.78
CA THR A 1031 -25.02 -23.44 4.74
C THR A 1031 -26.18 -22.48 5.01
N LYS A 1032 -27.37 -22.76 4.45
CA LYS A 1032 -28.59 -21.98 4.70
C LYS A 1032 -29.03 -22.01 6.17
N VAL A 1033 -28.92 -23.16 6.84
CA VAL A 1033 -29.20 -23.29 8.28
C VAL A 1033 -28.19 -22.49 9.12
N ASN A 1034 -26.92 -22.47 8.74
CA ASN A 1034 -25.90 -21.64 9.41
C ASN A 1034 -26.19 -20.14 9.28
N TRP A 1035 -26.61 -19.67 8.11
CA TRP A 1035 -26.99 -18.27 7.90
C TRP A 1035 -28.19 -17.86 8.77
N LEU A 1036 -29.17 -18.76 8.93
CA LEU A 1036 -30.29 -18.51 9.84
C LEU A 1036 -29.84 -18.39 11.30
N ALA A 1037 -28.96 -19.28 11.76
CA ALA A 1037 -28.41 -19.20 13.12
C ALA A 1037 -27.62 -17.89 13.33
N HIS A 1038 -26.95 -17.37 12.29
CA HIS A 1038 -26.30 -16.07 12.31
C HIS A 1038 -27.32 -14.93 12.50
N ASN A 1039 -28.36 -14.88 11.67
CA ASN A 1039 -29.41 -13.86 11.72
C ASN A 1039 -30.14 -13.86 13.08
N VAL A 1040 -30.51 -15.03 13.61
CA VAL A 1040 -31.17 -15.16 14.92
C VAL A 1040 -30.27 -14.71 16.07
N SER A 1041 -28.95 -14.95 15.98
CA SER A 1041 -27.99 -14.48 17.00
C SER A 1041 -27.82 -12.97 17.05
N LYS A 1042 -28.14 -12.27 15.95
CA LYS A 1042 -28.09 -10.81 15.82
C LYS A 1042 -29.31 -10.16 16.47
N ASP A 1043 -30.51 -10.71 16.26
CA ASP A 1043 -31.76 -10.20 16.86
C ASP A 1043 -31.77 -10.36 18.39
N ASN A 1044 -31.22 -11.45 18.93
CA ASN A 1044 -31.11 -11.66 20.38
C ASN A 1044 -30.11 -10.71 21.08
N ARG A 1045 -29.39 -9.85 20.33
CA ARG A 1045 -28.44 -8.85 20.86
C ARG A 1045 -28.93 -7.40 20.68
N GLN A 1046 -30.11 -7.20 20.09
CA GLN A 1046 -30.74 -5.87 19.97
C GLN A 1046 -31.48 -5.47 21.25
#